data_AF-A0A7V4YTA9-F1
#
_entry.id   AF-A0A7V4YTA9-F1
#
_cell.length_a   1.000
_cell.length_b   1.000
_cell.length_c   1.000
_cell.angle_alpha   90.00
_cell.angle_beta   90.00
_cell.angle_gamma   90.00
#
_symmetry.space_group_name_H-M   'P 1'
#
loop_
_entity.id
_entity.type
_entity.pdbx_description
1 polymer ?
#
loop_
_entity_poly.entity_id
_entity_poly.type
_entity_poly.pdbx_seq_one_letter_code
_entity_poly.pdbx_strand_id
1 'polypeptide(L)'
;MLALYLTLRFFTFSNSTVMKINLLLLLCLAAFSPKLFALDFQKTAPLYEHLCEVNAEWKKIAPDASLLVVVKFSSDRERIQKHLELVENELRAREMTSLSTSQKANRLRHLDVLHGYWRAGIFPTNHYHATRQPYFRDNFNVLCAVGFLLWEDGEHDAVNKINLENNYAYIAELAGKYPILSAWATENGFDLNELAWIQPAYDPVLPQMENWGSGLNAGGRIHVMEKDDDETRLFVAGQFSSIDGLNAKSIAVWDGSAWSTLGGGVEGEIFDLQYFKGWNAEKLYVAGNFHLPGQPLKQNIAEYDLLTGTWKALQTGEMQGSVYTIENFSAGLYIGGDFKSVNGQTAENVAVYSDYYQSWNYFPQDEGLKVDGPVYDFEVVGSYLLVGGAFQKTFQKSESAWIDAPHLVYYTYWGEWLTLSHSIPPVRSLAYFHGNIFAGHQFGGMPGTETGISILKGGLWFEKYCYPMGDNMIHGFMELNDETLTAYGGFMSDGFIFGSGAVNFYEDNIYSDGYLMADNAVRVMLRFKDEIYVAGDFTTMFNQDYPGMVRVKLENVPTANPGDQLPVKVVATPDRLRVNYQGLKQEADLVVYDLQGRPLTRQTLPSGDGEWSLDVQSDWASGLYVWHLENADGRKIGKWVIAN
;
A
#
# COMPACT_ATOMS: atom_id res chain seq x y z
N MET A 1 42.14 8.75 12.70
CA MET A 1 42.15 7.99 13.97
C MET A 1 43.50 8.02 14.69
N LEU A 2 44.64 7.79 14.02
CA LEU A 2 45.96 7.77 14.70
C LEU A 2 46.35 9.11 15.38
N ALA A 3 45.94 10.24 14.80
CA ALA A 3 46.16 11.58 15.39
C ALA A 3 45.25 11.89 16.60
N LEU A 4 44.09 11.24 16.71
CA LEU A 4 43.15 11.41 17.84
C LEU A 4 43.55 10.51 19.04
N TYR A 5 44.28 9.43 18.77
CA TYR A 5 44.76 8.50 19.80
C TYR A 5 46.00 9.04 20.55
N LEU A 6 46.78 9.94 19.92
CA LEU A 6 48.01 10.51 20.49
C LEU A 6 47.75 11.73 21.40
N THR A 7 46.63 12.44 21.24
CA THR A 7 46.27 13.60 22.08
C THR A 7 45.68 13.21 23.45
N LEU A 8 45.21 11.97 23.62
CA LEU A 8 44.58 11.50 24.86
C LEU A 8 45.57 11.02 25.95
N ARG A 9 46.88 10.96 25.68
CA ARG A 9 47.90 10.49 26.64
C ARG A 9 48.53 11.56 27.55
N PHE A 10 48.18 12.84 27.41
CA PHE A 10 48.86 13.93 28.14
C PHE A 10 48.07 14.63 29.25
N PHE A 11 46.82 14.26 29.54
CA PHE A 11 46.07 14.84 30.65
C PHE A 11 45.96 13.88 31.83
N THR A 12 46.82 14.07 32.83
CA THR A 12 46.69 13.44 34.15
C THR A 12 45.85 14.33 35.07
N PHE A 13 44.83 13.69 35.67
CA PHE A 13 44.03 14.05 36.86
C PHE A 13 43.82 15.54 37.22
N SER A 14 42.60 16.04 36.97
CA SER A 14 41.89 16.83 37.99
C SER A 14 40.37 16.60 37.93
N ASN A 15 39.77 16.33 39.09
CA ASN A 15 38.34 16.14 39.29
C ASN A 15 37.61 17.49 39.15
N SER A 16 36.94 17.74 38.02
CA SER A 16 35.92 18.78 37.99
C SER A 16 34.72 18.37 37.12
N THR A 17 33.53 18.63 37.64
CA THR A 17 32.21 18.34 37.06
C THR A 17 32.04 18.92 35.65
N VAL A 18 32.83 19.94 35.29
CA VAL A 18 32.88 20.56 33.96
C VAL A 18 33.42 19.61 32.89
N MET A 19 34.33 18.70 33.23
CA MET A 19 34.88 17.72 32.27
C MET A 19 33.86 16.62 31.93
N LYS A 20 32.95 16.28 32.85
CA LYS A 20 31.83 15.35 32.58
C LYS A 20 30.79 15.96 31.65
N ILE A 21 30.55 17.28 31.75
CA ILE A 21 29.63 18.00 30.87
C ILE A 21 30.23 18.12 29.45
N ASN A 22 31.53 18.39 29.31
CA ASN A 22 32.18 18.43 27.99
C ASN A 22 32.35 17.04 27.36
N LEU A 23 32.52 15.98 28.15
CA LEU A 23 32.56 14.60 27.64
C LEU A 23 31.15 14.13 27.23
N LEU A 24 30.09 14.53 27.95
CA LEU A 24 28.71 14.32 27.51
C LEU A 24 28.38 15.13 26.25
N LEU A 25 28.84 16.38 26.13
CA LEU A 25 28.65 17.18 24.91
C LEU A 25 29.42 16.62 23.71
N LEU A 26 30.62 16.05 23.90
CA LEU A 26 31.34 15.33 22.83
C LEU A 26 30.70 13.98 22.47
N LEU A 27 30.08 13.28 23.43
CA LEU A 27 29.29 12.07 23.17
C LEU A 27 27.93 12.39 22.52
N CYS A 28 27.33 13.54 22.83
CA CYS A 28 26.13 14.04 22.17
C CYS A 28 26.43 14.59 20.76
N LEU A 29 27.65 15.11 20.50
CA LEU A 29 28.11 15.45 19.15
C LEU A 29 28.50 14.21 18.31
N ALA A 30 28.63 13.03 18.93
CA ALA A 30 28.76 11.75 18.24
C ALA A 30 27.41 11.07 17.96
N ALA A 31 26.30 11.65 18.45
CA ALA A 31 24.93 11.29 18.07
C ALA A 31 24.45 12.09 16.83
N PHE A 32 25.38 12.59 16.02
CA PHE A 32 25.08 13.02 14.66
C PHE A 32 24.82 11.77 13.81
N SER A 33 23.72 11.81 13.07
CA SER A 33 23.15 10.76 12.22
C SER A 33 24.19 9.83 11.56
N PRO A 34 23.89 8.53 11.41
CA PRO A 34 24.78 7.55 10.75
C PRO A 34 25.09 7.87 9.27
N LYS A 35 24.53 8.95 8.71
CA LYS A 35 24.83 9.43 7.35
C LYS A 35 26.28 9.91 7.16
N LEU A 36 27.08 10.14 8.20
CA LEU A 36 28.40 10.76 8.02
C LEU A 36 29.52 9.85 7.48
N PHE A 37 29.34 8.52 7.36
CA PHE A 37 30.46 7.61 7.02
C PHE A 37 30.18 6.49 5.99
N ALA A 38 28.96 6.32 5.46
CA ALA A 38 28.71 5.31 4.44
C ALA A 38 29.23 5.74 3.06
N LEU A 39 30.02 4.89 2.40
CA LEU A 39 30.53 5.13 1.05
C LEU A 39 29.46 4.83 -0.02
N ASP A 40 28.91 5.90 -0.59
CA ASP A 40 28.03 5.91 -1.76
C ASP A 40 28.68 5.21 -2.98
N PHE A 41 27.92 4.39 -3.70
CA PHE A 41 28.41 3.63 -4.86
C PHE A 41 28.89 4.52 -6.04
N GLN A 42 28.40 5.76 -6.14
CA GLN A 42 28.81 6.73 -7.16
C GLN A 42 30.07 7.53 -6.76
N LYS A 43 30.58 7.36 -5.54
CA LYS A 43 31.86 7.95 -5.13
C LYS A 43 33.02 7.11 -5.65
N THR A 44 34.10 7.79 -5.99
CA THR A 44 35.35 7.15 -6.43
C THR A 44 36.17 6.75 -5.21
N ALA A 45 36.41 5.44 -5.03
CA ALA A 45 37.16 4.88 -3.90
C ALA A 45 37.81 3.54 -4.28
N PRO A 46 38.77 3.02 -3.49
CA PRO A 46 39.29 1.67 -3.68
C PRO A 46 38.17 0.62 -3.70
N LEU A 47 38.28 -0.37 -4.58
CA LEU A 47 37.31 -1.47 -4.68
C LEU A 47 37.10 -2.17 -3.33
N TYR A 48 38.17 -2.36 -2.55
CA TYR A 48 38.12 -2.90 -1.20
C TYR A 48 37.14 -2.15 -0.28
N GLU A 49 37.16 -0.82 -0.30
CA GLU A 49 36.24 -0.01 0.51
C GLU A 49 34.79 -0.19 0.03
N HIS A 50 34.59 -0.27 -1.29
CA HIS A 50 33.27 -0.56 -1.83
C HIS A 50 32.73 -1.92 -1.37
N LEU A 51 33.57 -2.96 -1.37
CA LEU A 51 33.21 -4.32 -0.95
C LEU A 51 32.94 -4.41 0.55
N CYS A 52 33.72 -3.70 1.37
CA CYS A 52 33.56 -3.65 2.83
C CYS A 52 32.24 -3.02 3.29
N GLU A 53 31.63 -2.17 2.46
CA GLU A 53 30.27 -1.65 2.71
C GLU A 53 29.20 -2.67 2.35
N VAL A 54 29.32 -3.35 1.20
CA VAL A 54 28.35 -4.38 0.79
C VAL A 54 28.33 -5.53 1.79
N ASN A 55 29.51 -5.93 2.27
CA ASN A 55 29.66 -7.01 3.22
C ASN A 55 30.90 -6.78 4.11
N ALA A 56 30.68 -6.72 5.44
CA ALA A 56 31.75 -6.48 6.41
C ALA A 56 32.79 -7.61 6.47
N GLU A 57 32.49 -8.78 5.92
CA GLU A 57 33.39 -9.92 5.89
C GLU A 57 34.70 -9.65 5.11
N TRP A 58 34.69 -8.73 4.14
CA TRP A 58 35.90 -8.28 3.45
C TRP A 58 36.92 -7.64 4.40
N LYS A 59 36.49 -7.08 5.54
CA LYS A 59 37.40 -6.49 6.55
C LYS A 59 38.27 -7.53 7.26
N LYS A 60 37.95 -8.82 7.13
CA LYS A 60 38.71 -9.92 7.74
C LYS A 60 39.92 -10.35 6.91
N ILE A 61 40.03 -9.88 5.67
CA ILE A 61 41.16 -10.17 4.78
C ILE A 61 41.97 -8.91 4.47
N ALA A 62 43.28 -9.06 4.32
CA ALA A 62 44.14 -7.96 3.90
C ALA A 62 43.99 -7.74 2.38
N PRO A 63 43.70 -6.51 1.91
CA PRO A 63 43.51 -6.26 0.48
C PRO A 63 44.82 -6.40 -0.29
N ASP A 64 44.78 -7.11 -1.40
CA ASP A 64 45.87 -7.13 -2.38
C ASP A 64 45.79 -5.94 -3.34
N ALA A 65 46.75 -5.85 -4.26
CA ALA A 65 46.82 -4.75 -5.23
C ALA A 65 45.58 -4.65 -6.14
N SER A 66 44.88 -5.76 -6.41
CA SER A 66 43.69 -5.77 -7.26
C SER A 66 42.49 -5.13 -6.57
N LEU A 67 42.39 -5.29 -5.24
CA LEU A 67 41.33 -4.67 -4.43
C LEU A 67 41.61 -3.20 -4.10
N LEU A 68 42.85 -2.73 -4.27
CA LEU A 68 43.22 -1.33 -4.07
C LEU A 68 43.03 -0.45 -5.32
N VAL A 69 42.59 -1.04 -6.44
CA VAL A 69 42.22 -0.29 -7.64
C VAL A 69 41.03 0.62 -7.34
N VAL A 70 41.14 1.89 -7.73
CA VAL A 70 40.11 2.90 -7.53
C VAL A 70 39.02 2.73 -8.59
N VAL A 71 37.77 2.59 -8.13
CA VAL A 71 36.60 2.34 -8.97
C VAL A 71 35.45 3.28 -8.60
N LYS A 72 34.41 3.28 -9.43
CA LYS A 72 33.11 3.89 -9.19
C LYS A 72 32.08 2.99 -9.87
N PHE A 73 30.92 2.81 -9.25
CA PHE A 73 29.83 2.01 -9.81
C PHE A 73 28.71 2.90 -10.36
N SER A 74 28.01 2.41 -11.38
CA SER A 74 26.86 3.10 -11.96
C SER A 74 25.59 2.94 -11.12
N SER A 75 25.50 1.85 -10.35
CA SER A 75 24.39 1.50 -9.48
C SER A 75 24.87 0.64 -8.31
N ASP A 76 24.09 0.58 -7.23
CA ASP A 76 24.41 -0.35 -6.14
C ASP A 76 24.26 -1.82 -6.57
N ARG A 77 23.36 -2.09 -7.53
CA ARG A 77 23.26 -3.41 -8.17
C ARG A 77 24.59 -3.87 -8.75
N GLU A 78 25.25 -3.02 -9.55
CA GLU A 78 26.56 -3.35 -10.14
C GLU A 78 27.62 -3.62 -9.06
N ARG A 79 27.58 -2.85 -7.97
CA ARG A 79 28.46 -3.04 -6.81
C ARG A 79 28.25 -4.40 -6.14
N ILE A 80 26.99 -4.82 -5.97
CA ILE A 80 26.64 -6.14 -5.41
C ILE A 80 27.02 -7.27 -6.38
N GLN A 81 26.81 -7.10 -7.68
CA GLN A 81 27.27 -8.07 -8.69
C GLN A 81 28.79 -8.27 -8.60
N LYS A 82 29.54 -7.17 -8.49
CA LYS A 82 31.00 -7.25 -8.35
C LYS A 82 31.42 -7.93 -7.06
N HIS A 83 30.70 -7.69 -5.96
CA HIS A 83 30.92 -8.40 -4.70
C HIS A 83 30.74 -9.92 -4.87
N LEU A 84 29.60 -10.37 -5.40
CA LEU A 84 29.30 -11.79 -5.54
C LEU A 84 30.21 -12.49 -6.55
N GLU A 85 30.59 -11.83 -7.64
CA GLU A 85 31.58 -12.33 -8.61
C GLU A 85 32.91 -12.67 -7.92
N LEU A 86 33.42 -11.74 -7.08
CA LEU A 86 34.71 -11.94 -6.40
C LEU A 86 34.62 -12.99 -5.30
N VAL A 87 33.50 -13.03 -4.56
CA VAL A 87 33.25 -14.09 -3.57
C VAL A 87 33.22 -15.46 -4.26
N GLU A 88 32.48 -15.61 -5.37
CA GLU A 88 32.42 -16.87 -6.12
C GLU A 88 33.82 -17.32 -6.58
N ASN A 89 34.60 -16.40 -7.16
CA ASN A 89 35.96 -16.68 -7.63
C ASN A 89 36.87 -17.19 -6.50
N GLU A 90 36.82 -16.52 -5.34
CA GLU A 90 37.59 -16.95 -4.17
C GLU A 90 37.12 -18.34 -3.69
N LEU A 91 35.81 -18.57 -3.59
CA LEU A 91 35.26 -19.85 -3.13
C LEU A 91 35.57 -21.02 -4.08
N ARG A 92 35.71 -20.75 -5.39
CA ARG A 92 36.17 -21.73 -6.38
C ARG A 92 37.67 -22.02 -6.30
N ALA A 93 38.47 -21.03 -5.91
CA ALA A 93 39.93 -21.16 -5.81
C ALA A 93 40.38 -21.89 -4.53
N ARG A 94 39.53 -21.98 -3.51
CA ARG A 94 39.85 -22.64 -2.24
C ARG A 94 40.10 -24.14 -2.39
N GLU A 95 41.09 -24.62 -1.65
CA GLU A 95 41.42 -26.04 -1.56
C GLU A 95 40.26 -26.85 -0.96
N MET A 96 39.84 -27.91 -1.67
CA MET A 96 38.72 -28.78 -1.27
C MET A 96 39.20 -30.11 -0.66
N THR A 97 40.45 -30.20 -0.19
CA THR A 97 41.06 -31.48 0.24
C THR A 97 40.33 -32.15 1.41
N SER A 98 39.66 -31.38 2.27
CA SER A 98 38.87 -31.85 3.42
C SER A 98 37.46 -32.32 3.06
N LEU A 99 36.97 -32.04 1.84
CA LEU A 99 35.60 -32.34 1.43
C LEU A 99 35.47 -33.75 0.82
N SER A 100 34.34 -34.39 1.09
CA SER A 100 33.93 -35.63 0.42
C SER A 100 33.67 -35.41 -1.07
N THR A 101 33.59 -36.50 -1.85
CA THR A 101 33.29 -36.42 -3.28
C THR A 101 31.91 -35.80 -3.54
N SER A 102 30.90 -36.10 -2.71
CA SER A 102 29.57 -35.51 -2.84
C SER A 102 29.58 -34.02 -2.48
N GLN A 103 30.26 -33.63 -1.39
CA GLN A 103 30.39 -32.24 -0.98
C GLN A 103 31.07 -31.40 -2.06
N LYS A 104 32.11 -31.92 -2.72
CA LYS A 104 32.77 -31.23 -3.85
C LYS A 104 31.82 -31.00 -5.02
N ALA A 105 31.06 -32.03 -5.40
CA ALA A 105 30.10 -31.93 -6.50
C ALA A 105 28.98 -30.93 -6.17
N ASN A 106 28.44 -30.99 -4.95
CA ASN A 106 27.42 -30.07 -4.47
C ASN A 106 27.91 -28.64 -4.43
N ARG A 107 29.13 -28.41 -3.90
CA ARG A 107 29.73 -27.07 -3.85
C ARG A 107 29.83 -26.45 -5.23
N LEU A 108 30.36 -27.19 -6.22
CA LEU A 108 30.51 -26.70 -7.58
C LEU A 108 29.15 -26.38 -8.23
N ARG A 109 28.15 -27.26 -8.06
CA ARG A 109 26.78 -27.01 -8.53
C ARG A 109 26.23 -25.70 -7.96
N HIS A 110 26.38 -25.47 -6.66
CA HIS A 110 25.88 -24.25 -6.01
C HIS A 110 26.65 -23.00 -6.40
N LEU A 111 27.95 -23.10 -6.66
CA LEU A 111 28.71 -21.98 -7.22
C LEU A 111 28.25 -21.66 -8.65
N ASP A 112 27.81 -22.64 -9.45
CA ASP A 112 27.19 -22.42 -10.77
C ASP A 112 25.80 -21.77 -10.64
N VAL A 113 25.00 -22.16 -9.65
CA VAL A 113 23.72 -21.49 -9.31
C VAL A 113 23.97 -20.04 -8.88
N LEU A 114 24.93 -19.82 -7.99
CA LEU A 114 25.35 -18.48 -7.55
C LEU A 114 25.82 -17.62 -8.73
N HIS A 115 26.55 -18.22 -9.68
CA HIS A 115 26.96 -17.58 -10.92
C HIS A 115 25.77 -17.05 -11.73
N GLY A 116 24.74 -17.88 -11.91
CA GLY A 116 23.50 -17.48 -12.56
C GLY A 116 22.80 -16.34 -11.81
N TYR A 117 22.70 -16.46 -10.48
CA TYR A 117 22.05 -15.48 -9.61
C TYR A 117 22.66 -14.08 -9.72
N TRP A 118 23.98 -13.93 -9.53
CA TRP A 118 24.58 -12.59 -9.56
C TRP A 118 24.64 -12.02 -10.97
N ARG A 119 24.69 -12.85 -12.02
CA ARG A 119 24.58 -12.37 -13.41
C ARG A 119 23.19 -11.86 -13.75
N ALA A 120 22.15 -12.50 -13.23
CA ALA A 120 20.78 -11.99 -13.35
C ALA A 120 20.63 -10.64 -12.65
N GLY A 121 21.30 -10.45 -11.51
CA GLY A 121 21.37 -9.18 -10.79
C GLY A 121 20.03 -8.72 -10.22
N ILE A 122 19.09 -9.65 -10.00
CA ILE A 122 17.83 -9.39 -9.32
C ILE A 122 18.09 -9.64 -7.84
N PHE A 123 18.27 -8.56 -7.09
CA PHE A 123 18.67 -8.61 -5.69
C PHE A 123 17.60 -8.00 -4.78
N PRO A 124 17.56 -8.41 -3.51
CA PRO A 124 16.73 -7.77 -2.51
C PRO A 124 16.97 -6.26 -2.42
N THR A 125 15.92 -5.56 -2.02
CA THR A 125 15.89 -4.11 -1.84
C THR A 125 15.60 -3.75 -0.40
N ASN A 126 16.39 -2.83 0.17
CA ASN A 126 16.20 -2.37 1.53
C ASN A 126 15.22 -1.20 1.57
N HIS A 127 13.96 -1.53 1.79
CA HIS A 127 12.89 -0.53 1.86
C HIS A 127 12.66 0.04 3.26
N TYR A 128 13.15 -0.60 4.32
CA TYR A 128 12.66 -0.34 5.67
C TYR A 128 13.70 0.24 6.62
N HIS A 129 14.98 0.10 6.29
CA HIS A 129 16.05 0.52 7.17
C HIS A 129 16.75 1.73 6.57
N ALA A 130 16.97 2.77 7.38
CA ALA A 130 17.68 3.98 6.95
C ALA A 130 19.18 3.73 6.65
N THR A 131 19.68 2.55 6.97
CA THR A 131 21.06 2.11 6.75
C THR A 131 21.09 0.79 5.99
N ARG A 132 22.19 0.52 5.30
CA ARG A 132 22.40 -0.75 4.60
C ARG A 132 22.21 -1.93 5.56
N GLN A 133 21.34 -2.87 5.19
CA GLN A 133 20.94 -4.01 6.03
C GLN A 133 20.74 -5.25 5.13
N PRO A 134 21.08 -6.47 5.59
CA PRO A 134 20.71 -7.69 4.88
C PRO A 134 19.20 -7.89 4.90
N TYR A 135 18.71 -8.52 3.84
CA TYR A 135 17.35 -9.02 3.71
C TYR A 135 17.49 -10.47 3.27
N PHE A 136 16.84 -11.41 3.95
CA PHE A 136 16.81 -12.80 3.50
C PHE A 136 15.88 -12.95 2.29
N ARG A 137 14.79 -12.19 2.29
CA ARG A 137 13.88 -11.95 1.17
C ARG A 137 13.33 -10.52 1.25
N ASP A 138 13.24 -9.80 0.14
CA ASP A 138 12.59 -8.49 0.11
C ASP A 138 11.07 -8.56 -0.11
N ASN A 139 10.45 -7.38 -0.20
CA ASN A 139 9.01 -7.24 -0.38
C ASN A 139 8.54 -7.73 -1.74
N PHE A 140 9.40 -7.69 -2.76
CA PHE A 140 9.09 -8.20 -4.09
C PHE A 140 9.37 -9.70 -4.21
N ASN A 141 9.45 -10.39 -3.07
CA ASN A 141 9.75 -11.81 -2.95
C ASN A 141 11.13 -12.20 -3.52
N VAL A 142 12.03 -11.24 -3.74
CA VAL A 142 13.39 -11.50 -4.22
C VAL A 142 14.22 -12.03 -3.06
N LEU A 143 14.78 -13.23 -3.24
CA LEU A 143 15.65 -13.87 -2.25
C LEU A 143 17.06 -13.30 -2.31
N CYS A 144 17.74 -13.24 -1.15
CA CYS A 144 19.18 -13.01 -1.13
C CYS A 144 19.93 -14.22 -1.68
N ALA A 145 21.22 -14.06 -1.98
CA ALA A 145 22.04 -15.12 -2.56
C ALA A 145 21.97 -16.43 -1.74
N VAL A 146 22.09 -16.36 -0.41
CA VAL A 146 22.00 -17.55 0.45
C VAL A 146 20.58 -18.14 0.44
N GLY A 147 19.54 -17.31 0.59
CA GLY A 147 18.15 -17.76 0.54
C GLY A 147 17.80 -18.42 -0.81
N PHE A 148 18.33 -17.91 -1.91
CA PHE A 148 18.17 -18.48 -3.25
C PHE A 148 18.82 -19.85 -3.37
N LEU A 149 20.02 -20.05 -2.84
CA LEU A 149 20.68 -21.36 -2.85
C LEU A 149 19.91 -22.41 -2.05
N LEU A 150 19.38 -22.04 -0.87
CA LEU A 150 18.51 -22.93 -0.08
C LEU A 150 17.22 -23.25 -0.84
N TRP A 151 16.63 -22.25 -1.49
CA TRP A 151 15.38 -22.41 -2.24
C TRP A 151 15.54 -23.39 -3.41
N GLU A 152 16.64 -23.30 -4.17
CA GLU A 152 16.94 -24.22 -5.27
C GLU A 152 17.11 -25.68 -4.83
N ASP A 153 17.44 -25.90 -3.56
CA ASP A 153 17.52 -27.23 -2.94
C ASP A 153 16.21 -27.69 -2.29
N GLY A 154 15.13 -26.91 -2.40
CA GLY A 154 13.81 -27.23 -1.87
C GLY A 154 13.60 -26.89 -0.40
N GLU A 155 14.52 -26.14 0.23
CA GLU A 155 14.45 -25.73 1.64
C GLU A 155 13.48 -24.55 1.87
N HIS A 156 12.32 -24.55 1.20
CA HIS A 156 11.36 -23.45 1.20
C HIS A 156 10.82 -23.13 2.60
N ASP A 157 10.55 -24.16 3.41
CA ASP A 157 10.04 -23.98 4.77
C ASP A 157 11.04 -23.26 5.67
N ALA A 158 12.33 -23.59 5.54
CA ALA A 158 13.40 -22.93 6.26
C ALA A 158 13.56 -21.47 5.82
N VAL A 159 13.55 -21.21 4.51
CA VAL A 159 13.62 -19.87 3.94
C VAL A 159 12.44 -19.01 4.41
N ASN A 160 11.22 -19.53 4.33
CA ASN A 160 10.01 -18.86 4.80
C ASN A 160 10.07 -18.59 6.30
N LYS A 161 10.55 -19.54 7.11
CA LYS A 161 10.65 -19.35 8.55
C LYS A 161 11.69 -18.29 8.94
N ILE A 162 12.86 -18.28 8.30
CA ILE A 162 13.90 -17.26 8.53
C ILE A 162 13.37 -15.88 8.15
N ASN A 163 12.72 -15.79 7.00
CA ASN A 163 12.08 -14.56 6.54
C ASN A 163 11.01 -14.06 7.55
N LEU A 164 10.23 -14.96 8.17
CA LEU A 164 9.16 -14.57 9.10
C LEU A 164 9.73 -14.01 10.39
N GLU A 165 10.77 -14.67 10.90
CA GLU A 165 11.18 -14.48 12.28
C GLU A 165 12.42 -13.58 12.38
N ASN A 166 13.32 -13.54 11.38
CA ASN A 166 14.65 -12.90 11.42
C ASN A 166 15.14 -12.44 10.02
N ASN A 167 14.26 -11.84 9.20
CA ASN A 167 14.58 -11.47 7.81
C ASN A 167 15.86 -10.63 7.66
N TYR A 168 16.13 -9.77 8.63
CA TYR A 168 17.20 -8.76 8.54
C TYR A 168 18.48 -9.16 9.26
N ALA A 169 18.61 -10.41 9.70
CA ALA A 169 19.78 -10.86 10.46
C ALA A 169 20.89 -11.38 9.54
N TYR A 170 22.14 -11.25 10.00
CA TYR A 170 23.28 -11.81 9.28
C TYR A 170 23.34 -13.33 9.47
N ILE A 171 23.92 -14.06 8.51
CA ILE A 171 24.06 -15.53 8.58
C ILE A 171 24.71 -15.99 9.91
N ALA A 172 25.69 -15.23 10.40
CA ALA A 172 26.34 -15.51 11.68
C ALA A 172 25.36 -15.48 12.89
N GLU A 173 24.35 -14.62 12.84
CA GLU A 173 23.30 -14.51 13.86
C GLU A 173 22.24 -15.60 13.68
N LEU A 174 21.89 -15.88 12.42
CA LEU A 174 20.89 -16.89 12.06
C LEU A 174 21.33 -18.31 12.40
N ALA A 175 22.62 -18.64 12.24
CA ALA A 175 23.13 -19.99 12.43
C ALA A 175 22.86 -20.56 13.84
N GLY A 176 22.81 -19.71 14.87
CA GLY A 176 22.48 -20.13 16.24
C GLY A 176 21.00 -20.46 16.45
N LYS A 177 20.11 -19.94 15.60
CA LYS A 177 18.65 -20.10 15.69
C LYS A 177 18.10 -21.11 14.70
N TYR A 178 18.76 -21.29 13.56
CA TYR A 178 18.32 -22.15 12.46
C TYR A 178 19.37 -23.22 12.15
N PRO A 179 19.34 -24.39 12.83
CA PRO A 179 20.32 -25.46 12.62
C PRO A 179 20.42 -25.93 11.17
N ILE A 180 19.34 -25.79 10.40
CA ILE A 180 19.27 -26.12 8.97
C ILE A 180 20.34 -25.38 8.16
N LEU A 181 20.69 -24.14 8.50
CA LEU A 181 21.74 -23.39 7.79
C LEU A 181 23.10 -24.07 7.93
N SER A 182 23.43 -24.57 9.13
CA SER A 182 24.69 -25.27 9.38
C SER A 182 24.71 -26.66 8.74
N ALA A 183 23.57 -27.36 8.78
CA ALA A 183 23.42 -28.67 8.15
C ALA A 183 23.56 -28.58 6.63
N TRP A 184 22.81 -27.67 5.99
CA TRP A 184 22.84 -27.42 4.56
C TRP A 184 24.23 -26.98 4.08
N ALA A 185 24.88 -26.06 4.81
CA ALA A 185 26.26 -25.64 4.49
C ALA A 185 27.21 -26.85 4.47
N THR A 186 27.18 -27.66 5.53
CA THR A 186 28.06 -28.83 5.66
C THR A 186 27.79 -29.86 4.56
N GLU A 187 26.53 -30.16 4.26
CA GLU A 187 26.13 -31.11 3.21
C GLU A 187 26.58 -30.65 1.82
N ASN A 188 26.54 -29.34 1.58
CA ASN A 188 26.89 -28.74 0.30
C ASN A 188 28.35 -28.28 0.21
N GLY A 189 29.18 -28.64 1.18
CA GLY A 189 30.62 -28.38 1.14
C GLY A 189 30.99 -26.92 1.38
N PHE A 190 30.17 -26.18 2.11
CA PHE A 190 30.41 -24.82 2.59
C PHE A 190 30.60 -24.78 4.11
N ASP A 191 31.17 -23.70 4.62
CA ASP A 191 31.05 -23.32 6.03
C ASP A 191 30.20 -22.05 6.21
N LEU A 192 29.83 -21.73 7.46
CA LEU A 192 29.00 -20.57 7.77
C LEU A 192 29.68 -19.23 7.48
N ASN A 193 31.02 -19.14 7.54
CA ASN A 193 31.73 -17.93 7.19
C ASN A 193 31.69 -17.70 5.67
N GLU A 194 31.72 -18.78 4.89
CA GLU A 194 31.53 -18.72 3.44
C GLU A 194 30.10 -18.29 3.07
N LEU A 195 29.08 -18.80 3.77
CA LEU A 195 27.71 -18.30 3.59
C LEU A 195 27.56 -16.83 4.01
N ALA A 196 28.26 -16.41 5.07
CA ALA A 196 28.30 -15.01 5.47
C ALA A 196 29.00 -14.13 4.41
N TRP A 197 30.03 -14.62 3.73
CA TRP A 197 30.65 -13.95 2.57
C TRP A 197 29.67 -13.82 1.39
N ILE A 198 28.85 -14.84 1.16
CA ILE A 198 27.84 -14.85 0.08
C ILE A 198 26.68 -13.88 0.37
N GLN A 199 26.37 -13.59 1.63
CA GLN A 199 25.24 -12.71 2.00
C GLN A 199 25.63 -11.22 1.90
N PRO A 200 25.14 -10.46 0.90
CA PRO A 200 25.31 -9.02 0.90
C PRO A 200 24.27 -8.35 1.82
N ALA A 201 24.56 -7.11 2.21
CA ALA A 201 23.56 -6.16 2.71
C ALA A 201 23.17 -5.17 1.61
N TYR A 202 21.98 -4.57 1.69
CA TYR A 202 21.41 -3.76 0.60
C TYR A 202 21.25 -2.29 0.99
N ASP A 203 21.69 -1.36 0.12
CA ASP A 203 21.53 0.08 0.39
C ASP A 203 20.04 0.47 0.47
N PRO A 204 19.69 1.44 1.33
CA PRO A 204 18.33 1.93 1.45
C PRO A 204 17.82 2.52 0.13
N VAL A 205 16.65 2.06 -0.31
CA VAL A 205 15.87 2.68 -1.39
C VAL A 205 14.71 3.42 -0.74
N LEU A 206 14.97 4.64 -0.27
CA LEU A 206 13.94 5.49 0.32
C LEU A 206 13.26 6.29 -0.79
N PRO A 207 11.91 6.36 -0.82
CA PRO A 207 11.23 7.34 -1.65
C PRO A 207 11.76 8.74 -1.30
N GLN A 208 11.91 9.62 -2.29
CA GLN A 208 12.20 11.01 -1.99
C GLN A 208 10.97 11.63 -1.35
N MET A 209 11.04 11.76 -0.03
CA MET A 209 10.01 12.36 0.81
C MET A 209 10.45 13.74 1.25
N GLU A 210 9.49 14.65 1.28
CA GLU A 210 9.68 15.97 1.84
C GLU A 210 8.56 16.25 2.84
N ASN A 211 8.92 16.89 3.95
CA ASN A 211 7.92 17.42 4.85
C ASN A 211 6.97 18.33 4.06
N TRP A 212 5.69 17.98 4.06
CA TRP A 212 4.66 18.84 3.48
C TRP A 212 4.11 19.71 4.61
N GLY A 213 4.61 20.95 4.62
CA GLY A 213 4.45 21.82 5.77
C GLY A 213 5.41 21.51 6.91
N SER A 214 5.25 22.21 8.03
CA SER A 214 5.96 21.99 9.30
C SER A 214 5.41 20.79 10.09
N GLY A 215 4.60 19.95 9.45
CA GLY A 215 3.73 18.98 10.10
C GLY A 215 2.56 19.65 10.81
N LEU A 216 1.59 18.85 11.26
CA LEU A 216 0.49 19.31 12.09
C LEU A 216 1.04 19.75 13.46
N ASN A 217 1.61 20.96 13.56
CA ASN A 217 1.55 21.77 14.78
C ASN A 217 0.09 22.19 15.11
N ALA A 218 -0.89 21.52 14.51
CA ALA A 218 -2.31 21.80 14.52
C ALA A 218 -3.05 21.26 15.73
N GLY A 219 -2.42 20.36 16.51
CA GLY A 219 -3.09 19.62 17.59
C GLY A 219 -4.31 18.81 17.11
N GLY A 220 -4.35 18.46 15.83
CA GLY A 220 -5.55 18.02 15.12
C GLY A 220 -5.27 17.01 14.00
N ARG A 221 -6.31 16.53 13.30
CA ARG A 221 -6.27 15.46 12.28
C ARG A 221 -6.79 15.96 10.94
N ILE A 222 -6.18 15.50 9.84
CA ILE A 222 -6.77 15.62 8.49
C ILE A 222 -7.49 14.30 8.20
N HIS A 223 -8.75 14.39 7.80
CA HIS A 223 -9.60 13.23 7.48
C HIS A 223 -9.74 13.01 5.98
N VAL A 224 -9.79 14.09 5.21
CA VAL A 224 -10.08 14.03 3.78
C VAL A 224 -9.26 15.08 3.02
N MET A 225 -8.89 14.72 1.79
CA MET A 225 -8.22 15.56 0.82
C MET A 225 -8.97 15.43 -0.49
N GLU A 226 -9.12 16.56 -1.18
CA GLU A 226 -9.82 16.62 -2.46
C GLU A 226 -9.13 17.64 -3.36
N LYS A 227 -9.11 17.40 -4.66
CA LYS A 227 -8.53 18.33 -5.64
C LYS A 227 -9.59 18.88 -6.57
N ASP A 228 -9.32 20.04 -7.16
CA ASP A 228 -10.12 20.51 -8.29
C ASP A 228 -9.75 19.79 -9.59
N ASP A 229 -10.64 19.86 -10.59
CA ASP A 229 -10.49 19.17 -11.89
C ASP A 229 -9.17 19.49 -12.61
N ASP A 230 -8.66 20.71 -12.42
CA ASP A 230 -7.46 21.21 -13.08
C ASP A 230 -6.17 20.94 -12.25
N GLU A 231 -6.30 20.25 -11.11
CA GLU A 231 -5.23 19.98 -10.13
C GLU A 231 -4.41 21.22 -9.74
N THR A 232 -5.09 22.36 -9.61
CA THR A 232 -4.48 23.63 -9.17
C THR A 232 -4.62 23.86 -7.69
N ARG A 233 -5.67 23.30 -7.07
CA ARG A 233 -5.96 23.41 -5.64
C ARG A 233 -6.14 22.05 -5.01
N LEU A 234 -5.53 21.88 -3.84
CA LEU A 234 -5.71 20.74 -2.95
C LEU A 234 -6.40 21.22 -1.68
N PHE A 235 -7.64 20.81 -1.48
CA PHE A 235 -8.43 21.05 -0.29
C PHE A 235 -8.11 19.98 0.75
N VAL A 236 -7.94 20.38 2.00
CA VAL A 236 -7.77 19.48 3.13
C VAL A 236 -8.80 19.82 4.20
N ALA A 237 -9.42 18.81 4.78
CA ALA A 237 -10.38 19.02 5.86
C ALA A 237 -10.26 17.95 6.95
N GLY A 238 -10.69 18.30 8.16
CA GLY A 238 -10.61 17.40 9.31
C GLY A 238 -10.96 18.06 10.64
N GLN A 239 -10.24 17.71 11.69
CA GLN A 239 -10.31 18.33 13.01
C GLN A 239 -9.02 19.08 13.29
N PHE A 240 -8.91 20.35 12.89
CA PHE A 240 -7.72 21.16 13.19
C PHE A 240 -8.05 22.64 13.37
N SER A 241 -7.20 23.35 14.11
CA SER A 241 -7.37 24.79 14.38
C SER A 241 -6.38 25.67 13.60
N SER A 242 -5.30 25.07 13.10
CA SER A 242 -4.29 25.72 12.29
C SER A 242 -3.57 24.71 11.39
N ILE A 243 -2.93 25.21 10.33
CA ILE A 243 -2.05 24.43 9.45
C ILE A 243 -0.85 25.30 9.10
N ASP A 244 0.37 24.84 9.39
CA ASP A 244 1.60 25.64 9.21
C ASP A 244 1.57 27.06 9.79
N GLY A 245 0.95 27.21 10.96
CA GLY A 245 0.79 28.51 11.63
C GLY A 245 -0.31 29.41 11.05
N LEU A 246 -0.96 29.00 9.96
CA LEU A 246 -2.18 29.65 9.46
C LEU A 246 -3.38 29.19 10.29
N ASN A 247 -4.13 30.12 10.87
CA ASN A 247 -5.38 29.82 11.57
C ASN A 247 -6.48 29.39 10.58
N ALA A 248 -6.58 28.08 10.34
CA ALA A 248 -7.55 27.44 9.47
C ALA A 248 -8.40 26.48 10.31
N LYS A 249 -9.69 26.79 10.47
CA LYS A 249 -10.60 25.96 11.28
C LYS A 249 -11.17 24.83 10.43
N SER A 250 -10.60 23.64 10.60
CA SER A 250 -11.05 22.36 10.04
C SER A 250 -11.06 22.23 8.52
N ILE A 251 -10.70 23.28 7.79
CA ILE A 251 -10.57 23.26 6.33
C ILE A 251 -9.54 24.30 5.86
N ALA A 252 -8.70 23.91 4.91
CA ALA A 252 -7.70 24.76 4.24
C ALA A 252 -7.54 24.36 2.77
N VAL A 253 -6.94 25.25 1.98
CA VAL A 253 -6.60 24.99 0.57
C VAL A 253 -5.13 25.27 0.31
N TRP A 254 -4.49 24.39 -0.46
CA TRP A 254 -3.11 24.47 -0.91
C TRP A 254 -3.08 24.73 -2.42
N ASP A 255 -2.34 25.73 -2.87
CA ASP A 255 -2.21 26.07 -4.31
C ASP A 255 -0.99 25.43 -5.00
N GLY A 256 -0.23 24.61 -4.27
CA GLY A 256 1.08 24.10 -4.69
C GLY A 256 2.27 24.85 -4.08
N SER A 257 2.03 25.99 -3.43
CA SER A 257 3.08 26.85 -2.83
C SER A 257 2.72 27.42 -1.46
N ALA A 258 1.45 27.71 -1.19
CA ALA A 258 1.00 28.30 0.06
C ALA A 258 -0.39 27.80 0.49
N TRP A 259 -0.62 27.80 1.80
CA TRP A 259 -1.93 27.55 2.40
C TRP A 259 -2.80 28.81 2.42
N SER A 260 -4.11 28.63 2.24
CA SER A 260 -5.14 29.65 2.41
C SER A 260 -6.36 29.09 3.15
N THR A 261 -7.13 29.98 3.79
CA THR A 261 -8.36 29.63 4.53
C THR A 261 -9.61 29.77 3.65
N LEU A 262 -10.68 29.03 3.96
CA LEU A 262 -11.98 29.13 3.27
C LEU A 262 -13.07 29.69 4.19
N GLY A 263 -13.46 30.96 3.97
CA GLY A 263 -14.60 31.60 4.66
C GLY A 263 -14.58 31.58 6.19
N GLY A 264 -13.41 31.49 6.82
CA GLY A 264 -13.27 31.35 8.29
C GLY A 264 -13.43 29.92 8.84
N GLY A 265 -13.68 28.94 7.97
CA GLY A 265 -13.83 27.52 8.30
C GLY A 265 -15.12 27.18 9.04
N VAL A 266 -15.10 26.07 9.78
CA VAL A 266 -16.24 25.55 10.55
C VAL A 266 -15.85 25.26 12.00
N GLU A 267 -16.84 25.07 12.89
CA GLU A 267 -16.61 24.72 14.30
C GLU A 267 -17.00 23.27 14.55
N GLY A 268 -15.99 22.40 14.65
CA GLY A 268 -16.14 20.96 14.75
C GLY A 268 -15.25 20.23 13.75
N GLU A 269 -15.66 19.05 13.30
CA GLU A 269 -14.85 18.15 12.48
C GLU A 269 -15.55 17.88 11.15
N ILE A 270 -14.78 17.95 10.06
CA ILE A 270 -15.22 17.54 8.72
C ILE A 270 -14.69 16.12 8.50
N PHE A 271 -15.57 15.19 8.15
CA PHE A 271 -15.23 13.80 7.83
C PHE A 271 -15.05 13.60 6.33
N ASP A 272 -15.83 14.32 5.51
CA ASP A 272 -15.80 14.16 4.06
C ASP A 272 -16.05 15.49 3.34
N LEU A 273 -15.52 15.60 2.12
CA LEU A 273 -15.53 16.80 1.31
C LEU A 273 -15.52 16.43 -0.18
N GLN A 274 -16.36 17.09 -0.97
CA GLN A 274 -16.44 16.83 -2.42
C GLN A 274 -16.40 18.13 -3.20
N TYR A 275 -15.52 18.20 -4.19
CA TYR A 275 -15.44 19.32 -5.11
C TYR A 275 -16.46 19.17 -6.24
N PHE A 276 -17.12 20.26 -6.61
CA PHE A 276 -18.10 20.29 -7.68
C PHE A 276 -17.91 21.50 -8.59
N LYS A 277 -17.67 21.23 -9.89
CA LYS A 277 -17.61 22.23 -10.96
C LYS A 277 -18.87 22.16 -11.82
N GLY A 278 -19.83 23.01 -11.51
CA GLY A 278 -20.99 23.26 -12.37
C GLY A 278 -20.67 24.24 -13.50
N TRP A 279 -21.60 24.41 -14.45
CA TRP A 279 -21.39 25.30 -15.61
C TRP A 279 -21.18 26.77 -15.25
N ASN A 280 -21.73 27.25 -14.13
CA ASN A 280 -21.65 28.64 -13.68
C ASN A 280 -21.32 28.76 -12.18
N ALA A 281 -20.93 27.67 -11.52
CA ALA A 281 -20.66 27.66 -10.09
C ALA A 281 -19.59 26.62 -9.78
N GLU A 282 -18.70 26.98 -8.88
CA GLU A 282 -17.66 26.10 -8.37
C GLU A 282 -17.82 26.09 -6.84
N LYS A 283 -17.93 24.90 -6.27
CA LYS A 283 -18.23 24.76 -4.84
C LYS A 283 -17.62 23.53 -4.23
N LEU A 284 -17.53 23.57 -2.90
CA LEU A 284 -17.24 22.40 -2.07
C LEU A 284 -18.48 22.03 -1.29
N TYR A 285 -18.83 20.76 -1.28
CA TYR A 285 -19.71 20.21 -0.26
C TYR A 285 -18.87 19.64 0.86
N VAL A 286 -19.28 19.85 2.10
CA VAL A 286 -18.60 19.31 3.28
C VAL A 286 -19.59 18.62 4.20
N ALA A 287 -19.17 17.51 4.78
CA ALA A 287 -19.93 16.73 5.74
C ALA A 287 -19.11 16.38 6.98
N GLY A 288 -19.77 16.29 8.13
CA GLY A 288 -19.11 15.88 9.36
C GLY A 288 -19.96 16.07 10.61
N ASN A 289 -19.28 16.40 11.70
CA ASN A 289 -19.86 16.81 12.98
C ASN A 289 -19.35 18.21 13.32
N PHE A 290 -19.95 19.21 12.68
CA PHE A 290 -19.57 20.61 12.82
C PHE A 290 -20.80 21.51 12.81
N HIS A 291 -20.61 22.79 13.14
CA HIS A 291 -21.56 23.85 12.81
C HIS A 291 -20.87 25.07 12.20
N LEU A 292 -21.63 25.88 11.47
CA LEU A 292 -21.10 27.14 10.95
C LEU A 292 -20.80 28.12 12.10
N PRO A 293 -19.74 28.95 12.00
CA PRO A 293 -19.35 29.88 13.05
C PRO A 293 -20.49 30.81 13.46
N GLY A 294 -20.76 30.88 14.77
CA GLY A 294 -21.85 31.69 15.33
C GLY A 294 -23.26 31.24 14.96
N GLN A 295 -23.41 30.07 14.32
CA GLN A 295 -24.69 29.56 13.81
C GLN A 295 -24.88 28.08 14.24
N PRO A 296 -25.10 27.82 15.55
CA PRO A 296 -25.10 26.46 16.10
C PRO A 296 -26.21 25.55 15.56
N LEU A 297 -27.25 26.08 14.91
CA LEU A 297 -28.32 25.29 14.29
C LEU A 297 -28.02 24.92 12.82
N LYS A 298 -26.89 25.37 12.27
CA LYS A 298 -26.47 25.08 10.90
C LYS A 298 -25.33 24.09 10.93
N GLN A 299 -25.67 22.81 11.10
CA GLN A 299 -24.72 21.75 11.45
C GLN A 299 -24.48 20.75 10.31
N ASN A 300 -23.43 19.94 10.44
CA ASN A 300 -23.13 18.69 9.72
C ASN A 300 -22.92 18.75 8.20
N ILE A 301 -23.61 19.62 7.46
CA ILE A 301 -23.60 19.65 5.99
C ILE A 301 -23.70 21.08 5.49
N ALA A 302 -22.73 21.49 4.68
CA ALA A 302 -22.70 22.82 4.08
C ALA A 302 -22.10 22.79 2.68
N GLU A 303 -22.45 23.79 1.88
CA GLU A 303 -21.75 24.14 0.65
C GLU A 303 -20.92 25.41 0.86
N TYR A 304 -19.73 25.46 0.26
CA TYR A 304 -18.89 26.64 0.15
C TYR A 304 -18.82 27.07 -1.31
N ASP A 305 -19.25 28.29 -1.61
CA ASP A 305 -19.13 28.86 -2.94
C ASP A 305 -17.70 29.41 -3.12
N LEU A 306 -16.93 28.79 -4.02
CA LEU A 306 -15.51 29.12 -4.26
C LEU A 306 -15.34 30.47 -4.97
N LEU A 307 -16.38 30.97 -5.64
CA LEU A 307 -16.35 32.27 -6.33
C LEU A 307 -16.62 33.43 -5.37
N THR A 308 -17.60 33.30 -4.49
CA THR A 308 -18.00 34.35 -3.55
C THR A 308 -17.29 34.24 -2.20
N GLY A 309 -16.73 33.07 -1.89
CA GLY A 309 -16.07 32.80 -0.62
C GLY A 309 -17.03 32.65 0.57
N THR A 310 -18.24 32.15 0.32
CA THR A 310 -19.33 32.12 1.32
C THR A 310 -19.83 30.72 1.64
N TRP A 311 -20.11 30.48 2.92
CA TRP A 311 -20.70 29.24 3.43
C TRP A 311 -22.23 29.31 3.45
N LYS A 312 -22.87 28.22 3.02
CA LYS A 312 -24.32 28.00 3.14
C LYS A 312 -24.57 26.60 3.67
N ALA A 313 -25.20 26.49 4.84
CA ALA A 313 -25.63 25.18 5.34
C ALA A 313 -26.78 24.62 4.52
N LEU A 314 -26.77 23.30 4.33
CA LEU A 314 -27.80 22.58 3.57
C LEU A 314 -28.90 22.01 4.48
N GLN A 315 -28.68 22.02 5.80
CA GLN A 315 -29.65 21.58 6.79
C GLN A 315 -29.76 22.59 7.95
N THR A 316 -30.89 22.55 8.65
CA THR A 316 -31.17 23.31 9.88
C THR A 316 -31.65 22.39 11.01
N GLY A 317 -31.11 22.59 12.21
CA GLY A 317 -31.45 21.82 13.40
C GLY A 317 -30.44 20.71 13.71
N GLU A 318 -30.74 19.93 14.76
CA GLU A 318 -29.90 18.81 15.17
C GLU A 318 -30.21 17.57 14.31
N MET A 319 -29.17 16.96 13.77
CA MET A 319 -29.28 15.69 13.02
C MET A 319 -29.26 14.45 13.92
N GLN A 320 -28.93 14.62 15.21
CA GLN A 320 -28.80 13.55 16.22
C GLN A 320 -27.80 12.45 15.83
N GLY A 321 -26.75 12.84 15.11
CA GLY A 321 -25.62 12.02 14.67
C GLY A 321 -24.74 12.82 13.72
N SER A 322 -23.74 12.16 13.17
CA SER A 322 -22.76 12.69 12.24
C SER A 322 -23.09 12.27 10.80
N VAL A 323 -22.55 13.01 9.84
CA VAL A 323 -22.53 12.62 8.44
C VAL A 323 -21.09 12.24 8.11
N TYR A 324 -20.85 10.97 7.76
CA TYR A 324 -19.53 10.42 7.52
C TYR A 324 -19.09 10.52 6.06
N THR A 325 -20.03 10.48 5.11
CA THR A 325 -19.74 10.48 3.67
C THR A 325 -20.77 11.30 2.88
N ILE A 326 -20.34 11.87 1.76
CA ILE A 326 -21.14 12.54 0.75
C ILE A 326 -20.77 12.04 -0.65
N GLU A 327 -21.78 11.88 -1.50
CA GLU A 327 -21.52 11.46 -2.89
C GLU A 327 -22.52 12.08 -3.86
N ASN A 328 -22.03 12.59 -4.98
CA ASN A 328 -22.86 13.10 -6.06
C ASN A 328 -23.24 11.95 -6.99
N PHE A 329 -24.50 11.53 -6.91
CA PHE A 329 -25.02 10.45 -7.74
C PHE A 329 -26.38 10.85 -8.33
N SER A 330 -26.62 10.56 -9.62
CA SER A 330 -27.93 10.73 -10.23
C SER A 330 -28.56 12.14 -10.04
N ALA A 331 -27.74 13.20 -10.10
CA ALA A 331 -28.14 14.60 -9.88
C ALA A 331 -28.65 14.92 -8.45
N GLY A 332 -28.33 14.08 -7.46
CA GLY A 332 -28.53 14.34 -6.04
C GLY A 332 -27.22 14.22 -5.25
N LEU A 333 -27.13 14.96 -4.15
CA LEU A 333 -26.05 14.80 -3.17
C LEU A 333 -26.54 13.83 -2.09
N TYR A 334 -26.03 12.61 -2.16
CA TYR A 334 -26.29 11.55 -1.18
C TYR A 334 -25.42 11.79 0.05
N ILE A 335 -25.99 11.53 1.23
CA ILE A 335 -25.27 11.62 2.49
C ILE A 335 -25.44 10.32 3.26
N GLY A 336 -24.37 9.88 3.93
CA GLY A 336 -24.31 8.66 4.73
C GLY A 336 -23.76 8.97 6.11
N GLY A 337 -24.33 8.37 7.16
CA GLY A 337 -23.90 8.63 8.53
C GLY A 337 -24.61 7.77 9.57
N ASP A 338 -24.58 8.23 10.83
CA ASP A 338 -25.38 7.67 11.94
C ASP A 338 -26.45 8.65 12.45
N PHE A 339 -26.74 9.70 11.67
CA PHE A 339 -27.79 10.67 11.94
C PHE A 339 -29.19 10.04 11.91
N LYS A 340 -30.13 10.69 12.61
CA LYS A 340 -31.51 10.20 12.77
C LYS A 340 -32.55 11.11 12.12
N SER A 341 -32.20 12.35 11.85
CA SER A 341 -33.13 13.32 11.28
C SER A 341 -32.45 14.34 10.39
N VAL A 342 -33.21 14.86 9.42
CA VAL A 342 -32.81 16.00 8.58
C VAL A 342 -33.96 17.01 8.60
N ASN A 343 -33.67 18.26 8.97
CA ASN A 343 -34.68 19.34 9.10
C ASN A 343 -35.90 18.95 9.96
N GLY A 344 -35.68 18.17 11.03
CA GLY A 344 -36.73 17.72 11.94
C GLY A 344 -37.61 16.58 11.43
N GLN A 345 -37.36 16.06 10.22
CA GLN A 345 -38.00 14.85 9.69
C GLN A 345 -37.12 13.63 9.96
N THR A 346 -37.72 12.49 10.30
CA THR A 346 -36.98 11.23 10.47
C THR A 346 -36.36 10.81 9.14
N ALA A 347 -35.04 10.71 9.13
CA ALA A 347 -34.24 10.22 8.02
C ALA A 347 -32.99 9.62 8.66
N GLU A 348 -32.95 8.29 8.78
CA GLU A 348 -31.90 7.59 9.50
C GLU A 348 -30.82 7.11 8.53
N ASN A 349 -29.57 7.39 8.87
CA ASN A 349 -28.33 6.92 8.23
C ASN A 349 -28.09 7.37 6.77
N VAL A 350 -29.13 7.57 5.97
CA VAL A 350 -29.01 7.99 4.57
C VAL A 350 -30.08 9.02 4.20
N ALA A 351 -29.69 10.04 3.44
CA ALA A 351 -30.61 11.01 2.85
C ALA A 351 -30.03 11.53 1.53
N VAL A 352 -30.88 12.18 0.72
CA VAL A 352 -30.45 12.80 -0.55
C VAL A 352 -30.91 14.25 -0.60
N TYR A 353 -30.01 15.15 -0.94
CA TYR A 353 -30.32 16.55 -1.21
C TYR A 353 -30.45 16.78 -2.72
N SER A 354 -31.53 17.45 -3.12
CA SER A 354 -31.64 17.98 -4.46
C SER A 354 -31.27 19.44 -4.46
N ASP A 355 -30.17 19.75 -5.13
CA ASP A 355 -29.75 21.11 -5.44
C ASP A 355 -30.80 21.90 -6.22
N TYR A 356 -31.43 21.24 -7.20
CA TYR A 356 -32.44 21.88 -8.06
C TYR A 356 -33.67 22.29 -7.27
N TYR A 357 -34.16 21.43 -6.38
CA TYR A 357 -35.34 21.69 -5.55
C TYR A 357 -35.03 22.31 -4.20
N GLN A 358 -33.73 22.51 -3.90
CA GLN A 358 -33.21 22.98 -2.62
C GLN A 358 -33.84 22.28 -1.42
N SER A 359 -34.03 20.96 -1.51
CA SER A 359 -34.75 20.19 -0.51
C SER A 359 -34.20 18.78 -0.36
N TRP A 360 -34.36 18.24 0.83
CA TRP A 360 -34.05 16.87 1.17
C TRP A 360 -35.19 15.94 0.75
N ASN A 361 -34.82 14.77 0.23
CA ASN A 361 -35.73 13.65 -0.04
C ASN A 361 -36.88 13.98 -1.02
N TYR A 362 -36.62 14.85 -2.01
CA TYR A 362 -37.64 15.41 -2.92
C TYR A 362 -38.11 14.45 -4.05
N PHE A 363 -37.41 13.35 -4.38
CA PHE A 363 -37.81 12.39 -5.43
C PHE A 363 -37.63 10.90 -5.06
N PRO A 364 -38.55 10.00 -5.47
CA PRO A 364 -40.00 10.12 -5.33
C PRO A 364 -40.66 8.89 -4.63
N GLN A 365 -41.68 9.20 -3.82
CA GLN A 365 -42.63 8.30 -3.15
C GLN A 365 -42.06 7.58 -1.92
N ASP A 366 -42.25 8.22 -0.76
CA ASP A 366 -42.36 7.63 0.59
C ASP A 366 -41.74 6.24 0.76
N GLU A 367 -40.45 6.19 1.09
CA GLU A 367 -39.70 5.00 1.53
C GLU A 367 -38.98 4.21 0.42
N GLY A 368 -37.64 4.28 0.45
CA GLY A 368 -36.79 3.54 -0.49
C GLY A 368 -35.29 3.64 -0.25
N LEU A 369 -34.81 4.64 0.50
CA LEU A 369 -33.38 4.79 0.83
C LEU A 369 -33.18 4.62 2.34
N LYS A 370 -33.37 3.39 2.84
CA LYS A 370 -33.24 3.09 4.26
C LYS A 370 -32.30 1.90 4.45
N VAL A 371 -31.38 2.08 5.39
CA VAL A 371 -30.55 1.03 5.99
C VAL A 371 -30.79 1.06 7.50
N ASP A 372 -30.61 -0.07 8.18
CA ASP A 372 -30.85 -0.20 9.62
C ASP A 372 -29.61 0.09 10.49
N GLY A 373 -28.55 0.63 9.89
CA GLY A 373 -27.33 1.01 10.60
C GLY A 373 -26.50 2.05 9.85
N PRO A 374 -25.40 2.54 10.46
CA PRO A 374 -24.63 3.63 9.90
C PRO A 374 -24.05 3.33 8.52
N VAL A 375 -24.01 4.35 7.66
CA VAL A 375 -23.27 4.34 6.40
C VAL A 375 -21.97 5.11 6.57
N TYR A 376 -20.85 4.50 6.20
CA TYR A 376 -19.53 5.10 6.33
C TYR A 376 -18.98 5.57 5.00
N ASP A 377 -19.36 4.94 3.88
CA ASP A 377 -18.84 5.31 2.58
C ASP A 377 -19.79 5.03 1.43
N PHE A 378 -19.62 5.78 0.35
CA PHE A 378 -20.27 5.62 -0.93
C PHE A 378 -19.23 5.51 -2.05
N GLU A 379 -19.54 4.77 -3.09
CA GLU A 379 -18.67 4.70 -4.27
C GLU A 379 -19.52 4.60 -5.55
N VAL A 380 -19.28 5.46 -6.54
CA VAL A 380 -20.02 5.42 -7.80
C VAL A 380 -19.43 4.38 -8.75
N VAL A 381 -20.23 3.36 -9.08
CA VAL A 381 -19.85 2.27 -9.98
C VAL A 381 -20.75 2.29 -11.22
N GLY A 382 -20.28 2.95 -12.28
CA GLY A 382 -21.03 3.10 -13.52
C GLY A 382 -22.36 3.82 -13.29
N SER A 383 -23.49 3.11 -13.39
CA SER A 383 -24.84 3.63 -13.13
C SER A 383 -25.39 3.31 -11.74
N TYR A 384 -24.55 2.81 -10.84
CA TYR A 384 -24.92 2.38 -9.50
C TYR A 384 -24.16 3.17 -8.45
N LEU A 385 -24.79 3.36 -7.29
CA LEU A 385 -24.13 3.85 -6.09
C LEU A 385 -23.90 2.66 -5.16
N LEU A 386 -22.66 2.32 -4.90
CA LEU A 386 -22.31 1.33 -3.89
C LEU A 386 -22.38 2.00 -2.51
N VAL A 387 -22.96 1.32 -1.53
CA VAL A 387 -23.18 1.84 -0.18
C VAL A 387 -22.57 0.89 0.83
N GLY A 388 -21.60 1.38 1.59
CA GLY A 388 -20.84 0.61 2.59
C GLY A 388 -21.10 1.11 4.01
N GLY A 389 -21.29 0.19 4.96
CA GLY A 389 -21.52 0.59 6.35
C GLY A 389 -21.62 -0.54 7.37
N ALA A 390 -22.15 -0.22 8.54
CA ALA A 390 -22.43 -1.14 9.64
C ALA A 390 -23.91 -1.55 9.74
N PHE A 391 -24.64 -1.54 8.62
CA PHE A 391 -26.04 -2.00 8.54
C PHE A 391 -26.14 -3.50 8.27
N GLN A 392 -27.27 -4.11 8.61
CA GLN A 392 -27.62 -5.50 8.33
C GLN A 392 -28.69 -5.63 7.24
N LYS A 393 -29.52 -4.61 7.06
CA LYS A 393 -30.69 -4.66 6.18
C LYS A 393 -30.87 -3.38 5.39
N THR A 394 -31.49 -3.52 4.22
CA THR A 394 -31.97 -2.40 3.39
C THR A 394 -33.46 -2.51 3.14
N PHE A 395 -34.10 -1.40 2.81
CA PHE A 395 -35.54 -1.38 2.53
C PHE A 395 -35.84 -1.46 1.03
N GLN A 396 -36.41 -2.58 0.58
CA GLN A 396 -36.73 -2.82 -0.83
C GLN A 396 -38.12 -2.29 -1.17
N LYS A 397 -38.16 -1.19 -1.95
CA LYS A 397 -39.41 -0.53 -2.35
C LYS A 397 -40.35 -1.43 -3.15
N SER A 398 -39.82 -2.24 -4.08
CA SER A 398 -40.63 -3.12 -4.94
C SER A 398 -41.47 -4.13 -4.15
N GLU A 399 -41.04 -4.48 -2.93
CA GLU A 399 -41.65 -5.52 -2.09
C GLU A 399 -42.21 -4.99 -0.76
N SER A 400 -41.99 -3.70 -0.44
CA SER A 400 -42.37 -3.08 0.84
C SER A 400 -41.85 -3.85 2.06
N ALA A 401 -40.61 -4.35 1.99
CA ALA A 401 -40.00 -5.17 3.04
C ALA A 401 -38.52 -4.83 3.22
N TRP A 402 -38.02 -5.10 4.43
CA TRP A 402 -36.58 -5.13 4.68
C TRP A 402 -35.99 -6.41 4.06
N ILE A 403 -34.88 -6.27 3.36
CA ILE A 403 -34.09 -7.37 2.82
C ILE A 403 -32.76 -7.44 3.56
N ASP A 404 -32.28 -8.67 3.80
CA ASP A 404 -30.98 -8.89 4.43
C ASP A 404 -29.89 -8.50 3.45
N ALA A 405 -29.06 -7.55 3.88
CA ALA A 405 -28.04 -6.94 3.04
C ALA A 405 -26.91 -6.45 3.95
N PRO A 406 -26.12 -7.39 4.53
CA PRO A 406 -25.12 -7.01 5.51
C PRO A 406 -24.02 -6.18 4.87
N HIS A 407 -23.87 -4.96 5.36
CA HIS A 407 -22.72 -4.06 5.20
C HIS A 407 -22.44 -3.48 3.81
N LEU A 408 -22.91 -4.10 2.72
CA LEU A 408 -22.64 -3.63 1.36
C LEU A 408 -23.77 -3.93 0.38
N VAL A 409 -24.17 -2.91 -0.36
CA VAL A 409 -25.26 -2.98 -1.36
C VAL A 409 -25.04 -2.02 -2.51
N TYR A 410 -25.62 -2.34 -3.67
CA TYR A 410 -25.81 -1.36 -4.74
C TYR A 410 -27.16 -0.69 -4.62
N TYR A 411 -27.19 0.60 -4.91
CA TYR A 411 -28.38 1.38 -5.14
C TYR A 411 -28.45 1.79 -6.62
N THR A 412 -29.59 1.49 -7.27
CA THR A 412 -29.78 1.78 -8.69
C THR A 412 -30.35 3.18 -8.90
N TYR A 413 -30.12 3.74 -10.10
CA TYR A 413 -30.78 4.96 -10.56
C TYR A 413 -32.32 4.93 -10.41
N TRP A 414 -32.93 3.74 -10.51
CA TRP A 414 -34.39 3.57 -10.43
C TRP A 414 -34.91 3.38 -9.00
N GLY A 415 -34.02 3.45 -8.00
CA GLY A 415 -34.38 3.40 -6.59
C GLY A 415 -34.50 2.00 -6.00
N GLU A 416 -33.76 1.03 -6.53
CA GLU A 416 -33.75 -0.36 -6.06
C GLU A 416 -32.44 -0.69 -5.35
N TRP A 417 -32.50 -1.53 -4.31
CA TRP A 417 -31.32 -2.09 -3.67
C TRP A 417 -30.99 -3.47 -4.27
N LEU A 418 -29.74 -3.67 -4.65
CA LEU A 418 -29.24 -4.97 -5.11
C LEU A 418 -28.22 -5.47 -4.08
N THR A 419 -28.55 -6.58 -3.44
CA THR A 419 -27.70 -7.21 -2.42
C THR A 419 -26.57 -7.99 -3.07
N LEU A 420 -25.41 -8.01 -2.42
CA LEU A 420 -24.34 -8.93 -2.75
C LEU A 420 -24.52 -10.22 -1.94
N SER A 421 -24.38 -11.38 -2.56
CA SER A 421 -24.64 -12.70 -1.95
C SER A 421 -23.57 -13.17 -0.95
N HIS A 422 -22.86 -12.24 -0.31
CA HIS A 422 -21.75 -12.54 0.59
C HIS A 422 -21.75 -11.57 1.77
N SER A 423 -21.65 -12.11 2.98
CA SER A 423 -21.53 -11.29 4.19
C SER A 423 -20.05 -10.97 4.41
N ILE A 424 -19.70 -9.69 4.28
CA ILE A 424 -18.39 -9.15 4.62
C ILE A 424 -18.47 -8.40 5.97
N PRO A 425 -17.35 -8.05 6.61
CA PRO A 425 -17.38 -7.19 7.80
C PRO A 425 -17.94 -5.79 7.50
N PRO A 426 -18.26 -4.98 8.53
CA PRO A 426 -18.65 -3.59 8.34
C PRO A 426 -17.68 -2.83 7.42
N VAL A 427 -18.22 -2.20 6.39
CA VAL A 427 -17.43 -1.48 5.38
C VAL A 427 -17.17 -0.07 5.87
N ARG A 428 -15.91 0.31 5.94
CA ARG A 428 -15.43 1.64 6.35
C ARG A 428 -15.04 2.52 5.17
N SER A 429 -14.54 1.91 4.11
CA SER A 429 -14.13 2.57 2.89
C SER A 429 -14.38 1.66 1.69
N LEU A 430 -14.62 2.27 0.53
CA LEU A 430 -14.91 1.63 -0.72
C LEU A 430 -13.98 2.17 -1.81
N ALA A 431 -13.75 1.34 -2.82
CA ALA A 431 -13.17 1.79 -4.08
C ALA A 431 -13.57 0.88 -5.22
N TYR A 432 -13.76 1.46 -6.40
CA TYR A 432 -13.91 0.76 -7.64
C TYR A 432 -12.65 0.92 -8.50
N PHE A 433 -11.96 -0.18 -8.76
CA PHE A 433 -10.74 -0.14 -9.57
C PHE A 433 -10.71 -1.31 -10.55
N HIS A 434 -10.64 -0.97 -11.84
CA HIS A 434 -10.55 -1.92 -12.96
C HIS A 434 -11.67 -2.97 -12.92
N GLY A 435 -12.85 -2.53 -12.51
CA GLY A 435 -14.05 -3.34 -12.32
C GLY A 435 -13.96 -4.42 -11.26
N ASN A 436 -13.14 -4.18 -10.24
CA ASN A 436 -13.19 -4.86 -8.95
C ASN A 436 -13.70 -3.86 -7.91
N ILE A 437 -14.42 -4.37 -6.90
CA ILE A 437 -14.78 -3.58 -5.72
C ILE A 437 -13.83 -3.95 -4.60
N PHE A 438 -13.30 -2.94 -3.94
CA PHE A 438 -12.53 -3.08 -2.72
C PHE A 438 -13.36 -2.51 -1.57
N ALA A 439 -13.46 -3.26 -0.50
CA ALA A 439 -14.12 -2.84 0.73
C ALA A 439 -13.11 -2.93 1.87
N GLY A 440 -12.77 -1.78 2.44
CA GLY A 440 -11.92 -1.66 3.61
C GLY A 440 -12.74 -1.78 4.89
N HIS A 441 -12.17 -2.41 5.92
CA HIS A 441 -12.86 -2.69 7.17
C HIS A 441 -12.16 -2.07 8.38
N GLN A 442 -12.87 -2.07 9.50
CA GLN A 442 -12.25 -1.97 10.82
C GLN A 442 -12.15 -3.37 11.42
N PHE A 443 -11.02 -3.67 12.05
CA PHE A 443 -10.72 -4.96 12.64
C PHE A 443 -10.19 -4.77 14.07
N GLY A 444 -10.41 -5.76 14.94
CA GLY A 444 -10.08 -5.69 16.37
C GLY A 444 -9.46 -6.96 16.94
N GLY A 445 -9.36 -8.02 16.13
CA GLY A 445 -8.89 -9.34 16.53
C GLY A 445 -7.37 -9.51 16.59
N MET A 446 -6.95 -10.75 16.85
CA MET A 446 -5.54 -11.12 16.79
C MET A 446 -4.98 -10.86 15.38
N PRO A 447 -3.68 -10.55 15.24
CA PRO A 447 -3.10 -10.30 13.93
C PRO A 447 -3.29 -11.49 12.99
N GLY A 448 -3.78 -11.23 11.77
CA GLY A 448 -4.00 -12.26 10.74
C GLY A 448 -5.28 -13.09 10.89
N THR A 449 -6.20 -12.75 11.83
CA THR A 449 -7.44 -13.52 12.04
C THR A 449 -8.71 -12.85 11.51
N GLU A 450 -8.64 -11.56 11.15
CA GLU A 450 -9.79 -10.78 10.69
C GLU A 450 -9.51 -10.14 9.34
N THR A 451 -10.50 -10.15 8.46
CA THR A 451 -10.43 -9.48 7.16
C THR A 451 -10.26 -7.98 7.37
N GLY A 452 -9.16 -7.43 6.83
CA GLY A 452 -8.98 -5.99 6.70
C GLY A 452 -9.57 -5.44 5.39
N ILE A 453 -9.46 -6.17 4.28
CA ILE A 453 -10.01 -5.77 2.98
C ILE A 453 -10.73 -6.95 2.31
N SER A 454 -12.00 -6.80 1.94
CA SER A 454 -12.71 -7.71 1.05
C SER A 454 -12.66 -7.19 -0.40
N ILE A 455 -12.42 -8.08 -1.36
CA ILE A 455 -12.28 -7.73 -2.78
C ILE A 455 -13.26 -8.56 -3.59
N LEU A 456 -14.22 -7.91 -4.25
CA LEU A 456 -15.06 -8.54 -5.26
C LEU A 456 -14.38 -8.42 -6.62
N LYS A 457 -13.68 -9.47 -7.03
CA LYS A 457 -12.99 -9.55 -8.32
C LYS A 457 -13.65 -10.62 -9.17
N GLY A 458 -14.28 -10.17 -10.25
CA GLY A 458 -14.92 -11.08 -11.19
C GLY A 458 -16.01 -11.97 -10.58
N GLY A 459 -16.84 -11.40 -9.70
CA GLY A 459 -17.92 -12.12 -9.02
C GLY A 459 -17.47 -13.02 -7.87
N LEU A 460 -16.16 -13.18 -7.64
CA LEU A 460 -15.60 -13.92 -6.52
C LEU A 460 -15.11 -12.97 -5.43
N TRP A 461 -15.38 -13.35 -4.19
CA TRP A 461 -14.89 -12.65 -3.00
C TRP A 461 -13.52 -13.18 -2.61
N PHE A 462 -12.59 -12.25 -2.39
CA PHE A 462 -11.26 -12.52 -1.88
C PHE A 462 -11.04 -11.69 -0.63
N GLU A 463 -10.54 -12.34 0.41
CA GLU A 463 -10.32 -11.71 1.70
C GLU A 463 -8.83 -11.45 1.91
N LYS A 464 -8.50 -10.24 2.36
CA LYS A 464 -7.17 -9.86 2.79
C LYS A 464 -7.14 -9.60 4.27
N TYR A 465 -6.37 -10.44 4.96
CA TYR A 465 -6.08 -10.25 6.36
C TYR A 465 -5.12 -9.08 6.54
N CYS A 466 -5.31 -8.36 7.63
CA CYS A 466 -4.45 -7.27 8.04
C CYS A 466 -4.05 -7.47 9.50
N TYR A 467 -2.88 -6.94 9.87
CA TYR A 467 -2.36 -6.94 11.22
C TYR A 467 -2.70 -5.58 11.87
N PRO A 468 -3.18 -5.57 13.12
CA PRO A 468 -3.44 -4.36 13.90
C PRO A 468 -2.25 -3.38 13.94
N MET A 469 -2.54 -2.12 13.64
CA MET A 469 -1.63 -0.99 13.84
C MET A 469 -2.43 0.31 13.95
N GLY A 470 -2.03 1.23 14.84
CA GLY A 470 -2.74 2.50 15.00
C GLY A 470 -4.19 2.27 15.44
N ASP A 471 -5.14 2.61 14.57
CA ASP A 471 -6.59 2.50 14.81
C ASP A 471 -7.27 1.29 14.14
N ASN A 472 -6.49 0.38 13.52
CA ASN A 472 -6.95 -0.89 12.95
C ASN A 472 -8.07 -0.70 11.91
N MET A 473 -7.91 0.30 11.04
CA MET A 473 -8.92 0.69 10.07
C MET A 473 -8.29 0.91 8.70
N ILE A 474 -8.95 0.42 7.65
CA ILE A 474 -8.68 0.87 6.28
C ILE A 474 -9.42 2.20 6.09
N HIS A 475 -8.67 3.30 6.01
CA HIS A 475 -9.24 4.65 5.88
C HIS A 475 -9.65 4.97 4.44
N GLY A 476 -9.02 4.35 3.45
CA GLY A 476 -9.42 4.56 2.06
C GLY A 476 -8.51 3.90 1.05
N PHE A 477 -8.73 4.27 -0.21
CA PHE A 477 -7.94 3.80 -1.35
C PHE A 477 -7.57 4.99 -2.25
N MET A 478 -6.45 4.89 -2.95
CA MET A 478 -5.97 5.89 -3.89
C MET A 478 -5.45 5.20 -5.14
N GLU A 479 -5.92 5.60 -6.31
CA GLU A 479 -5.32 5.19 -7.57
C GLU A 479 -3.92 5.81 -7.69
N LEU A 480 -2.90 4.96 -7.66
CA LEU A 480 -1.50 5.37 -7.75
C LEU A 480 -1.13 5.64 -9.21
N ASN A 481 -1.57 4.75 -10.09
CA ASN A 481 -1.43 4.79 -11.54
C ASN A 481 -2.48 3.87 -12.17
N ASP A 482 -2.52 3.86 -13.50
CA ASP A 482 -3.42 3.05 -14.33
C ASP A 482 -3.39 1.53 -14.05
N GLU A 483 -2.46 1.01 -13.24
CA GLU A 483 -2.34 -0.43 -12.95
C GLU A 483 -2.41 -0.73 -11.45
N THR A 484 -2.37 0.30 -10.59
CA THR A 484 -2.13 0.14 -9.15
C THR A 484 -3.12 0.96 -8.31
N LEU A 485 -3.84 0.26 -7.43
CA LEU A 485 -4.65 0.86 -6.37
C LEU A 485 -3.93 0.71 -5.03
N THR A 486 -3.76 1.79 -4.28
CA THR A 486 -3.15 1.76 -2.95
C THR A 486 -4.22 1.87 -1.88
N ALA A 487 -4.41 0.86 -1.04
CA ALA A 487 -5.20 1.00 0.18
C ALA A 487 -4.35 1.63 1.28
N TYR A 488 -4.93 2.51 2.10
CA TYR A 488 -4.24 3.18 3.20
C TYR A 488 -5.04 3.18 4.49
N GLY A 489 -4.35 3.25 5.63
CA GLY A 489 -5.02 3.09 6.91
C GLY A 489 -4.12 2.95 8.15
N GLY A 490 -4.71 2.49 9.24
CA GLY A 490 -4.03 1.95 10.41
C GLY A 490 -3.96 0.44 10.32
N PHE A 491 -3.02 -0.10 9.54
CA PHE A 491 -2.86 -1.55 9.39
C PHE A 491 -1.44 -1.90 8.98
N MET A 492 -1.07 -3.17 9.17
CA MET A 492 0.02 -3.80 8.41
C MET A 492 -0.56 -4.90 7.51
N SER A 493 -0.19 -4.95 6.23
CA SER A 493 -0.74 -5.94 5.29
C SER A 493 -0.21 -7.36 5.52
N ASP A 494 -0.98 -8.39 5.15
CA ASP A 494 -0.53 -9.79 5.17
C ASP A 494 0.38 -10.17 3.99
N GLY A 495 1.42 -10.93 4.29
CA GLY A 495 2.67 -11.05 3.53
C GLY A 495 3.87 -10.60 4.38
N PHE A 496 5.08 -11.03 4.03
CA PHE A 496 6.35 -10.76 4.75
C PHE A 496 6.80 -9.28 4.75
N ILE A 497 5.86 -8.40 4.51
CA ILE A 497 6.00 -7.00 4.16
C ILE A 497 5.40 -6.23 5.33
N PHE A 498 6.26 -5.67 6.18
CA PHE A 498 5.86 -4.65 7.14
C PHE A 498 5.51 -3.37 6.36
N GLY A 499 4.38 -3.33 5.66
CA GLY A 499 3.85 -2.10 5.09
C GLY A 499 2.91 -1.49 6.10
N SER A 500 3.33 -0.43 6.80
CA SER A 500 2.49 0.24 7.78
C SER A 500 1.76 1.42 7.15
N GLY A 501 0.46 1.24 6.96
CA GLY A 501 -0.47 2.30 6.58
C GLY A 501 -0.65 2.58 5.09
N ALA A 502 0.06 1.92 4.18
CA ALA A 502 -0.32 1.86 2.77
C ALA A 502 0.16 0.58 2.06
N VAL A 503 -0.71 -0.07 1.28
CA VAL A 503 -0.40 -1.28 0.50
C VAL A 503 -0.97 -1.19 -0.92
N ASN A 504 -0.17 -1.61 -1.91
CA ASN A 504 -0.57 -1.60 -3.31
C ASN A 504 -1.32 -2.87 -3.69
N PHE A 505 -2.27 -2.74 -4.60
CA PHE A 505 -3.00 -3.81 -5.28
C PHE A 505 -2.79 -3.61 -6.77
N TYR A 506 -2.39 -4.67 -7.46
CA TYR A 506 -2.11 -4.65 -8.88
C TYR A 506 -3.27 -5.29 -9.65
N GLU A 507 -3.60 -4.77 -10.83
CA GLU A 507 -4.73 -5.21 -11.65
C GLU A 507 -4.88 -6.75 -11.75
N ASP A 508 -3.77 -7.46 -11.96
CA ASP A 508 -3.73 -8.92 -12.12
C ASP A 508 -3.47 -9.70 -10.83
N ASN A 509 -3.19 -8.99 -9.74
CA ASN A 509 -2.63 -9.63 -8.56
C ASN A 509 -3.39 -9.30 -7.28
N ILE A 510 -3.76 -10.35 -6.55
CA ILE A 510 -4.18 -10.23 -5.16
C ILE A 510 -2.94 -10.12 -4.26
N TYR A 511 -1.70 -10.17 -4.77
CA TYR A 511 -0.51 -9.83 -3.96
C TYR A 511 -0.43 -8.32 -3.76
N SER A 512 0.01 -7.93 -2.57
CA SER A 512 0.02 -6.55 -2.15
C SER A 512 1.36 -6.19 -1.54
N ASP A 513 1.99 -5.13 -2.05
CA ASP A 513 3.31 -4.69 -1.61
C ASP A 513 3.21 -3.41 -0.77
N GLY A 514 3.97 -3.36 0.31
CA GLY A 514 3.98 -2.25 1.25
C GLY A 514 4.55 -1.02 0.56
N TYR A 515 3.74 0.04 0.50
CA TYR A 515 4.07 1.25 -0.25
C TYR A 515 4.68 2.33 0.65
N LEU A 516 4.06 2.56 1.81
CA LEU A 516 4.55 3.47 2.84
C LEU A 516 4.67 2.75 4.17
N MET A 517 5.64 3.17 4.96
CA MET A 517 5.79 2.76 6.35
C MET A 517 5.63 3.96 7.27
N ALA A 518 4.51 4.04 7.95
CA ALA A 518 4.25 4.99 9.03
C ALA A 518 4.28 4.30 10.40
N ASP A 519 4.63 4.99 11.47
CA ASP A 519 4.55 4.45 12.83
C ASP A 519 3.11 4.43 13.41
N ASN A 520 2.17 5.05 12.70
CA ASN A 520 0.76 5.12 13.08
C ASN A 520 -0.14 5.24 11.84
N ALA A 521 -1.45 5.36 12.04
CA ALA A 521 -2.44 5.36 10.97
C ALA A 521 -2.19 6.47 9.94
N VAL A 522 -2.17 6.08 8.67
CA VAL A 522 -2.36 6.98 7.53
C VAL A 522 -3.86 7.17 7.36
N ARG A 523 -4.33 8.41 7.47
CA ARG A 523 -5.77 8.73 7.41
C ARG A 523 -6.22 9.08 6.01
N VAL A 524 -5.35 9.69 5.23
CA VAL A 524 -5.68 10.12 3.87
C VAL A 524 -4.44 10.14 2.99
N MET A 525 -4.64 9.71 1.75
CA MET A 525 -3.68 9.85 0.67
C MET A 525 -4.37 10.39 -0.57
N LEU A 526 -3.73 11.33 -1.26
CA LEU A 526 -4.22 11.84 -2.53
C LEU A 526 -3.05 12.11 -3.47
N ARG A 527 -3.22 11.77 -4.75
CA ARG A 527 -2.33 12.23 -5.82
C ARG A 527 -2.74 13.63 -6.27
N PHE A 528 -1.79 14.56 -6.22
CA PHE A 528 -1.95 15.93 -6.69
C PHE A 528 -0.71 16.33 -7.48
N LYS A 529 -0.88 16.62 -8.78
CA LYS A 529 0.21 16.82 -9.73
C LYS A 529 1.11 15.58 -9.79
N ASP A 530 2.43 15.76 -9.77
CA ASP A 530 3.42 14.69 -9.85
C ASP A 530 3.85 14.14 -8.48
N GLU A 531 3.04 14.38 -7.44
CA GLU A 531 3.33 14.03 -6.06
C GLU A 531 2.13 13.33 -5.40
N ILE A 532 2.43 12.56 -4.36
CA ILE A 532 1.45 11.96 -3.47
C ILE A 532 1.53 12.67 -2.13
N TYR A 533 0.38 13.11 -1.65
CA TYR A 533 0.20 13.82 -0.41
C TYR A 533 -0.40 12.87 0.60
N VAL A 534 0.22 12.78 1.78
CA VAL A 534 -0.14 11.81 2.81
C VAL A 534 -0.29 12.55 4.14
N ALA A 535 -1.39 12.30 4.84
CA ALA A 535 -1.59 12.79 6.19
C ALA A 535 -2.20 11.74 7.12
N GLY A 536 -1.92 11.86 8.41
CA GLY A 536 -2.37 10.89 9.40
C GLY A 536 -1.87 11.16 10.81
N ASP A 537 -1.97 10.15 11.66
CA ASP A 537 -1.59 10.21 13.07
C ASP A 537 -0.10 9.85 13.30
N PHE A 538 0.66 9.71 12.22
CA PHE A 538 2.06 9.29 12.23
C PHE A 538 3.01 10.41 12.65
N THR A 539 4.07 10.04 13.35
CA THR A 539 5.17 10.96 13.69
C THR A 539 6.41 10.70 12.85
N THR A 540 6.57 9.46 12.42
CA THR A 540 7.68 9.04 11.59
C THR A 540 7.20 8.23 10.40
N MET A 541 7.89 8.42 9.27
CA MET A 541 7.83 7.49 8.13
C MET A 541 9.23 6.99 7.80
N PHE A 542 9.37 5.68 7.59
CA PHE A 542 10.68 5.05 7.35
C PHE A 542 11.75 5.44 8.38
N ASN A 543 11.36 5.55 9.66
CA ASN A 543 12.20 6.01 10.78
C ASN A 543 12.80 7.42 10.61
N GLN A 544 12.15 8.29 9.82
CA GLN A 544 12.47 9.71 9.70
C GLN A 544 11.28 10.56 10.16
N ASP A 545 11.58 11.72 10.74
CA ASP A 545 10.57 12.62 11.31
C ASP A 545 9.76 13.30 10.20
N TYR A 546 8.47 12.94 10.14
CA TYR A 546 7.46 13.52 9.26
C TYR A 546 6.15 13.66 10.04
N PRO A 547 6.02 14.65 10.95
CA PRO A 547 4.90 14.71 11.88
C PRO A 547 3.58 15.03 11.17
N GLY A 548 2.82 13.98 10.87
CA GLY A 548 1.43 14.02 10.41
C GLY A 548 1.21 14.39 8.94
N MET A 549 2.22 14.90 8.22
CA MET A 549 2.09 15.29 6.81
C MET A 549 3.40 15.10 6.04
N VAL A 550 3.31 14.47 4.86
CA VAL A 550 4.45 14.28 3.96
C VAL A 550 3.99 14.32 2.51
N ARG A 551 4.87 14.78 1.62
CA ARG A 551 4.71 14.61 0.17
C ARG A 551 5.79 13.69 -0.39
N VAL A 552 5.41 12.87 -1.36
CA VAL A 552 6.24 11.85 -1.98
C VAL A 552 6.27 12.06 -3.48
N LYS A 553 7.45 12.14 -4.09
CA LYS A 553 7.57 12.28 -5.55
C LYS A 553 7.29 10.96 -6.27
N LEU A 554 6.48 11.00 -7.32
CA LEU A 554 6.09 9.81 -8.10
C LEU A 554 7.28 9.11 -8.79
N GLU A 555 8.30 9.85 -9.21
CA GLU A 555 9.48 9.29 -9.92
C GLU A 555 10.31 8.30 -9.08
N ASN A 556 10.07 8.23 -7.76
CA ASN A 556 10.77 7.33 -6.83
C ASN A 556 9.85 6.24 -6.27
N VAL A 557 8.67 6.08 -6.87
CA VAL A 557 7.75 4.99 -6.54
C VAL A 557 8.31 3.71 -7.15
N PRO A 558 8.64 2.69 -6.34
CA PRO A 558 8.99 1.38 -6.87
C PRO A 558 7.81 0.86 -7.70
N THR A 559 7.95 0.84 -9.02
CA THR A 559 7.07 0.05 -9.86
C THR A 559 7.38 -1.40 -9.54
N ALA A 560 6.43 -2.13 -8.96
CA ALA A 560 6.56 -3.58 -8.93
C ALA A 560 6.75 -4.03 -10.38
N ASN A 561 7.75 -4.85 -10.64
CA ASN A 561 7.71 -5.65 -11.85
C ASN A 561 6.52 -6.60 -11.66
N PRO A 562 5.45 -6.49 -12.46
CA PRO A 562 4.41 -7.49 -12.42
C PRO A 562 5.10 -8.81 -12.73
N GLY A 563 5.02 -9.77 -11.81
CA GLY A 563 5.53 -11.12 -12.07
C GLY A 563 5.04 -11.58 -13.45
N ASP A 564 5.95 -12.14 -14.24
CA ASP A 564 5.76 -12.46 -15.67
C ASP A 564 4.30 -12.86 -15.99
N GLN A 565 3.53 -11.94 -16.58
CA GLN A 565 2.20 -12.28 -17.06
C GLN A 565 2.31 -13.43 -18.06
N LEU A 566 1.40 -14.41 -17.98
CA LEU A 566 1.32 -15.46 -19.00
C LEU A 566 1.17 -14.80 -20.39
N PRO A 567 1.93 -15.26 -21.42
CA PRO A 567 1.98 -14.63 -22.74
C PRO A 567 0.72 -14.96 -23.58
N VAL A 568 -0.42 -14.54 -23.06
CA VAL A 568 -1.76 -14.89 -23.52
C VAL A 568 -2.56 -13.64 -23.81
N LYS A 569 -3.15 -13.57 -24.99
CA LYS A 569 -4.07 -12.53 -25.45
C LYS A 569 -5.48 -13.11 -25.50
N VAL A 570 -6.42 -12.43 -24.87
CA VAL A 570 -7.82 -12.86 -24.87
C VAL A 570 -8.67 -11.78 -25.53
N VAL A 571 -9.54 -12.21 -26.43
CA VAL A 571 -10.52 -11.37 -27.11
C VAL A 571 -11.90 -11.90 -26.75
N ALA A 572 -12.68 -11.09 -26.05
CA ALA A 572 -14.05 -11.40 -25.67
C ALA A 572 -15.02 -10.52 -26.47
N THR A 573 -15.89 -11.14 -27.26
CA THR A 573 -17.05 -10.51 -27.93
C THR A 573 -18.32 -11.00 -27.26
N PRO A 574 -19.48 -10.32 -27.36
CA PRO A 574 -20.70 -10.74 -26.67
C PRO A 574 -21.15 -12.19 -26.89
N ASP A 575 -20.72 -12.80 -28.00
CA ASP A 575 -21.04 -14.15 -28.45
C ASP A 575 -19.87 -15.15 -28.32
N ARG A 576 -18.63 -14.69 -28.09
CA ARG A 576 -17.46 -15.57 -28.10
C ARG A 576 -16.29 -15.11 -27.23
N LEU A 577 -15.64 -16.06 -26.57
CA LEU A 577 -14.34 -15.88 -25.93
C LEU A 577 -13.25 -16.57 -26.76
N ARG A 578 -12.21 -15.84 -27.18
CA ARG A 578 -11.03 -16.39 -27.88
C ARG A 578 -9.76 -16.14 -27.09
N VAL A 579 -8.97 -17.19 -26.91
CA VAL A 579 -7.71 -17.19 -26.18
C VAL A 579 -6.59 -17.57 -27.15
N ASN A 580 -5.65 -16.66 -27.38
CA ASN A 580 -4.46 -16.86 -28.20
C ASN A 580 -3.23 -16.79 -27.31
N TYR A 581 -2.34 -17.77 -27.39
CA TYR A 581 -1.13 -17.81 -26.58
C TYR A 581 0.09 -18.15 -27.42
N GLN A 582 1.23 -17.54 -27.07
CA GLN A 582 2.52 -17.77 -27.72
C GLN A 582 3.61 -17.95 -26.68
N GLY A 583 4.37 -19.02 -26.77
CA GLY A 583 5.49 -19.30 -25.87
C GLY A 583 5.07 -19.64 -24.44
N LEU A 584 3.90 -20.27 -24.26
CA LEU A 584 3.47 -20.76 -22.94
C LEU A 584 4.42 -21.89 -22.49
N LYS A 585 5.17 -21.70 -21.41
CA LYS A 585 6.24 -22.64 -21.00
C LYS A 585 5.72 -23.97 -20.45
N GLN A 586 4.54 -23.95 -19.82
CA GLN A 586 3.88 -25.12 -19.22
C GLN A 586 2.38 -25.12 -19.54
N GLU A 587 1.71 -26.26 -19.41
CA GLU A 587 0.25 -26.33 -19.58
C GLU A 587 -0.45 -25.40 -18.58
N ALA A 588 -1.57 -24.80 -18.99
CA ALA A 588 -2.34 -23.87 -18.16
C ALA A 588 -3.83 -24.20 -18.17
N ASP A 589 -4.47 -24.17 -17.00
CA ASP A 589 -5.89 -24.45 -16.87
C ASP A 589 -6.71 -23.18 -17.01
N LEU A 590 -7.56 -23.14 -18.04
CA LEU A 590 -8.56 -22.11 -18.29
C LEU A 590 -9.91 -22.54 -17.72
N VAL A 591 -10.53 -21.72 -16.88
CA VAL A 591 -11.87 -21.96 -16.31
C VAL A 591 -12.74 -20.73 -16.55
N VAL A 592 -13.97 -20.94 -17.03
CA VAL A 592 -14.99 -19.88 -17.17
C VAL A 592 -16.04 -20.04 -16.07
N TYR A 593 -16.41 -18.96 -15.42
CA TYR A 593 -17.35 -18.91 -14.30
C TYR A 593 -18.60 -18.10 -14.65
N ASP A 594 -19.74 -18.49 -14.07
CA ASP A 594 -20.97 -17.69 -14.08
C ASP A 594 -20.96 -16.56 -13.03
N LEU A 595 -22.02 -15.75 -13.05
CA LEU A 595 -22.28 -14.66 -12.12
C LEU A 595 -22.39 -15.08 -10.64
N GLN A 596 -22.49 -16.37 -10.36
CA GLN A 596 -22.54 -16.94 -9.00
C GLN A 596 -21.23 -17.64 -8.62
N GLY A 597 -20.17 -17.50 -9.44
CA GLY A 597 -18.86 -18.10 -9.20
C GLY A 597 -18.80 -19.60 -9.46
N ARG A 598 -19.78 -20.19 -10.14
CA ARG A 598 -19.77 -21.62 -10.49
C ARG A 598 -19.03 -21.83 -11.81
N PRO A 599 -18.15 -22.86 -11.91
CA PRO A 599 -17.44 -23.15 -13.14
C PRO A 599 -18.41 -23.68 -14.21
N LEU A 600 -18.47 -23.01 -15.35
CA LEU A 600 -19.25 -23.40 -16.52
C LEU A 600 -18.47 -24.32 -17.45
N THR A 601 -17.17 -24.04 -17.62
CA THR A 601 -16.28 -24.89 -18.41
C THR A 601 -14.86 -24.84 -17.87
N ARG A 602 -14.11 -25.91 -18.11
CA ARG A 602 -12.67 -26.00 -17.85
C ARG A 602 -11.99 -26.58 -19.08
N GLN A 603 -10.89 -25.96 -19.47
CA GLN A 603 -10.04 -26.35 -20.58
C GLN A 603 -8.57 -26.27 -20.16
N THR A 604 -7.80 -27.32 -20.39
CA THR A 604 -6.33 -27.25 -20.27
C THR A 604 -5.75 -26.80 -21.61
N LEU A 605 -4.96 -25.72 -21.60
CA LEU A 605 -4.19 -25.20 -22.73
C LEU A 605 -2.79 -25.82 -22.71
N PRO A 606 -2.34 -26.48 -23.80
CA PRO A 606 -1.00 -27.07 -23.85
C PRO A 606 0.11 -26.02 -23.85
N SER A 607 1.33 -26.42 -23.46
CA SER A 607 2.54 -25.59 -23.62
C SER A 607 2.83 -25.29 -25.09
N GLY A 608 3.42 -24.14 -25.38
CA GLY A 608 3.80 -23.68 -26.72
C GLY A 608 2.89 -22.57 -27.23
N ASP A 609 2.56 -22.63 -28.52
CA ASP A 609 1.69 -21.67 -29.20
C ASP A 609 0.34 -22.32 -29.52
N GLY A 610 -0.73 -21.55 -29.43
CA GLY A 610 -2.05 -22.06 -29.82
C GLY A 610 -3.19 -21.07 -29.68
N GLU A 611 -4.37 -21.55 -30.08
CA GLU A 611 -5.64 -20.83 -29.98
C GLU A 611 -6.71 -21.75 -29.40
N TRP A 612 -7.58 -21.20 -28.57
CA TRP A 612 -8.79 -21.85 -28.08
C TRP A 612 -9.96 -20.87 -28.09
N SER A 613 -11.18 -21.36 -28.30
CA SER A 613 -12.37 -20.50 -28.27
C SER A 613 -13.60 -21.19 -27.69
N LEU A 614 -14.49 -20.38 -27.11
CA LEU A 614 -15.79 -20.79 -26.58
C LEU A 614 -16.89 -19.85 -27.07
N ASP A 615 -17.93 -20.42 -27.67
CA ASP A 615 -19.16 -19.71 -28.03
C ASP A 615 -20.16 -19.71 -26.85
N VAL A 616 -20.93 -18.63 -26.71
CA VAL A 616 -22.02 -18.54 -25.73
C VAL A 616 -23.06 -19.63 -25.99
N GLN A 617 -23.46 -20.34 -24.93
CA GLN A 617 -24.52 -21.34 -25.01
C GLN A 617 -25.90 -20.70 -24.82
N SER A 618 -26.93 -21.27 -25.43
CA SER A 618 -28.29 -20.70 -25.46
C SER A 618 -28.97 -20.56 -24.09
N ASP A 619 -28.48 -21.27 -23.08
CA ASP A 619 -28.97 -21.27 -21.70
C ASP A 619 -28.23 -20.30 -20.77
N TRP A 620 -27.19 -19.61 -21.28
CA TRP A 620 -26.46 -18.61 -20.50
C TRP A 620 -27.22 -17.28 -20.50
N ALA A 621 -27.37 -16.66 -19.33
CA ALA A 621 -28.05 -15.37 -19.18
C ALA A 621 -27.17 -14.21 -19.66
N SER A 622 -27.79 -13.08 -20.04
CA SER A 622 -27.05 -11.84 -20.27
C SER A 622 -26.40 -11.38 -18.96
N GLY A 623 -25.11 -11.03 -19.00
CA GLY A 623 -24.38 -10.65 -17.79
C GLY A 623 -22.86 -10.65 -17.93
N LEU A 624 -22.19 -10.39 -16.82
CA LEU A 624 -20.73 -10.38 -16.72
C LEU A 624 -20.22 -11.77 -16.32
N TYR A 625 -19.48 -12.42 -17.21
CA TYR A 625 -18.81 -13.70 -16.98
C TYR A 625 -17.31 -13.48 -16.80
N VAL A 626 -16.64 -14.45 -16.20
CA VAL A 626 -15.21 -14.34 -15.87
C VAL A 626 -14.48 -15.59 -16.30
N TRP A 627 -13.28 -15.41 -16.82
CA TRP A 627 -12.39 -16.50 -17.13
C TRP A 627 -11.07 -16.33 -16.35
N HIS A 628 -10.51 -17.46 -15.94
CA HIS A 628 -9.26 -17.55 -15.21
C HIS A 628 -8.35 -18.56 -15.91
N LEU A 629 -7.11 -18.18 -16.17
CA LEU A 629 -6.04 -19.03 -16.69
C LEU A 629 -4.90 -19.11 -15.68
N GLU A 630 -4.44 -20.30 -15.32
CA GLU A 630 -3.36 -20.46 -14.31
C GLU A 630 -2.42 -21.63 -14.64
N ASN A 631 -1.13 -21.45 -14.35
CA ASN A 631 -0.13 -22.52 -14.25
C ASN A 631 0.94 -22.18 -13.19
N ALA A 632 1.99 -23.01 -13.10
CA ALA A 632 3.09 -22.78 -12.16
C ALA A 632 3.95 -21.53 -12.47
N ASP A 633 3.89 -20.99 -13.70
CA ASP A 633 4.63 -19.80 -14.13
C ASP A 633 3.85 -18.50 -13.86
N GLY A 634 2.53 -18.55 -13.70
CA GLY A 634 1.71 -17.39 -13.44
C GLY A 634 0.21 -17.60 -13.68
N ARG A 635 -0.55 -16.50 -13.58
CA ARG A 635 -2.00 -16.48 -13.80
C ARG A 635 -2.43 -15.29 -14.65
N LYS A 636 -3.57 -15.42 -15.33
CA LYS A 636 -4.23 -14.35 -16.07
C LYS A 636 -5.74 -14.45 -15.91
N ILE A 637 -6.41 -13.33 -15.66
CA ILE A 637 -7.86 -13.28 -15.42
C ILE A 637 -8.45 -12.26 -16.40
N GLY A 638 -9.69 -12.47 -16.83
CA GLY A 638 -10.39 -11.43 -17.56
C GLY A 638 -11.90 -11.60 -17.57
N LYS A 639 -12.55 -10.61 -18.16
CA LYS A 639 -14.01 -10.47 -18.17
C LYS A 639 -14.57 -10.81 -19.55
N TRP A 640 -15.81 -11.26 -19.57
CA TRP A 640 -16.57 -11.52 -20.77
C TRP A 640 -18.02 -11.06 -20.57
N VAL A 641 -18.40 -9.95 -21.19
CA VAL A 641 -19.78 -9.46 -21.13
C VAL A 641 -20.58 -10.18 -22.20
N ILE A 642 -21.58 -10.94 -21.80
CA ILE A 642 -22.52 -11.62 -22.68
C ILE A 642 -23.79 -10.79 -22.76
N ALA A 643 -24.22 -10.49 -23.99
CA ALA A 643 -25.46 -9.79 -24.27
C ALA A 643 -26.27 -10.65 -25.25
N ASN A 644 -27.32 -11.31 -24.74
CA ASN A 644 -28.34 -11.94 -25.58
C ASN A 644 -29.33 -10.91 -26.13
#